data_AF-A0A1I2IGI2-F1
#
_entry.id   AF-A0A1I2IGI2-F1
#
_cell.length_a   1.000
_cell.length_b   1.000
_cell.length_c   1.000
_cell.angle_alpha   90.00
_cell.angle_beta   90.00
_cell.angle_gamma   90.00
#
_symmetry.space_group_name_H-M   'P 1'
#
loop_
_entity.id
_entity.type
_entity.pdbx_description
1 polymer ?
#
loop_
_entity_poly.entity_id
_entity_poly.type
_entity_poly.pdbx_seq_one_letter_code
_entity_poly.pdbx_strand_id
1 'polypeptide(L)'
;MSLHERLNQELNRQGRTQAELAKAVGVSAATVSQWRAGTKTPSTSNITKIARWLGREPWWLHYGESTQGSVPADERQRAAYRRECSWYHRLAPADEGRELGNPAGFAFSGGLGTLARETGQNVVDEATPGQPTVEARYTLIELSGAPLTAFLTAIRFNEELRVHLEAAAGSKQKVAKVIARGLELLDTDQRLVLLRIEDYGAKGLIGPEYEYGNYMAVVRNILDSYKSEGSGGSYGLGKSVMWACSRFGLVLINSNLSVAQEGKREGRYIGRLDLPWHRIPGDSTSYAGPAWFGQVDPEKTPVTRSYWGNHALAQDTLLNREGEESGTSFLIVGAYDPDDKIESLEEMHDELVRSLADNFWPAMVERPGGEPGLLTASVRSERNGVTVKTDLVDPAAHTPARTRLLRAHLEDVTVDTLESPGDVVRRYVTLNVPGRTDRSHGPQQHEAVVLITEADEEDANINRVAYMRGSHMVIRDEAVSGLPMGSRPFHAVVLAGLAAGDEPADRAADRFLRAAEPPEHDQWKVTPEVSSSYTRGSSTALTHFKAEVRNAIREVVGRPPRDLSDGPDALKELLRITPHAADTTKRPKVKSASGKPDADGRWFVEVAVSLPARTSPWRFSPVLRFGTESGAPIPVMWEELKASYKCTVDGDIITADSGARTVRFTGTTKATSHPVGASRATALVDVRVYKGGAA
;
A
#
# COMPACT_ATOMS: atom_id res chain seq x y z
N MET A 1 20.51 7.13 28.50
CA MET A 1 21.72 7.16 27.66
C MET A 1 21.30 7.30 26.21
N SER A 2 22.10 7.97 25.40
CA SER A 2 21.94 8.07 23.94
C SER A 2 22.72 6.95 23.23
N LEU A 3 22.51 6.80 21.91
CA LEU A 3 23.20 5.77 21.10
C LEU A 3 24.72 5.90 21.17
N HIS A 4 25.26 7.12 21.04
CA HIS A 4 26.71 7.34 21.04
C HIS A 4 27.34 7.06 22.42
N GLU A 5 26.62 7.36 23.52
CA GLU A 5 27.05 7.01 24.88
C GLU A 5 27.14 5.49 25.04
N ARG A 6 26.12 4.75 24.62
CA ARG A 6 26.12 3.27 24.65
C ARG A 6 27.23 2.69 23.79
N LEU A 7 27.42 3.22 22.59
CA LEU A 7 28.49 2.80 21.68
C LEU A 7 29.86 3.00 22.31
N ASN A 8 30.12 4.18 22.88
CA ASN A 8 31.40 4.50 23.53
C ASN A 8 31.61 3.63 24.79
N GLN A 9 30.58 3.45 25.60
CA GLN A 9 30.63 2.59 26.78
C GLN A 9 31.02 1.16 26.40
N GLU A 10 30.38 0.60 25.38
CA GLU A 10 30.61 -0.79 24.96
C GLU A 10 31.97 -0.97 24.26
N LEU A 11 32.42 0.00 23.46
CA LEU A 11 33.77 0.01 22.89
C LEU A 11 34.84 0.02 23.99
N ASN A 12 34.68 0.91 24.98
CA ASN A 12 35.60 1.01 26.11
C ASN A 12 35.60 -0.28 26.95
N ARG A 13 34.41 -0.84 27.20
CA ARG A 13 34.25 -2.09 27.97
C ARG A 13 34.95 -3.27 27.31
N GLN A 14 34.93 -3.35 25.98
CA GLN A 14 35.55 -4.43 25.21
C GLN A 14 37.00 -4.12 24.79
N GLY A 15 37.55 -2.96 25.12
CA GLY A 15 38.90 -2.55 24.71
C GLY A 15 39.07 -2.40 23.19
N ARG A 16 37.98 -2.14 22.46
CA ARG A 16 37.95 -2.10 21.00
C ARG A 16 38.14 -0.67 20.48
N THR A 17 38.90 -0.53 19.40
CA THR A 17 39.25 0.77 18.83
C THR A 17 38.29 1.22 17.73
N GLN A 18 38.27 2.53 17.45
CA GLN A 18 37.48 3.09 16.34
C GLN A 18 37.93 2.58 14.96
N ALA A 19 39.22 2.28 14.80
CA ALA A 19 39.77 1.80 13.53
C ALA A 19 39.30 0.37 13.24
N GLU A 20 39.23 -0.48 14.27
CA GLU A 20 38.67 -1.82 14.17
C GLU A 20 37.18 -1.79 13.84
N LEU A 21 36.43 -0.89 14.49
CA LEU A 21 35.00 -0.70 14.20
C LEU A 21 34.76 -0.25 12.74
N ALA A 22 35.54 0.74 12.28
CA ALA A 22 35.45 1.26 10.90
C ALA A 22 35.68 0.14 9.88
N LYS A 23 36.73 -0.68 10.09
CA LYS A 23 37.03 -1.84 9.24
C LYS A 23 35.93 -2.90 9.29
N ALA A 24 35.35 -3.18 10.46
CA ALA A 24 34.32 -4.20 10.62
C ALA A 24 32.98 -3.82 9.96
N VAL A 25 32.61 -2.54 10.01
CA VAL A 25 31.34 -2.05 9.45
C VAL A 25 31.48 -1.71 7.95
N GLY A 26 32.71 -1.46 7.49
CA GLY A 26 33.02 -1.09 6.10
C GLY A 26 32.85 0.39 5.83
N VAL A 27 33.17 1.26 6.80
CA VAL A 27 33.04 2.72 6.69
C VAL A 27 34.37 3.42 7.03
N SER A 28 34.46 4.72 6.75
CA SER A 28 35.65 5.49 7.10
C SER A 28 35.79 5.70 8.63
N ALA A 29 37.03 5.83 9.11
CA ALA A 29 37.30 6.14 10.51
C ALA A 29 36.69 7.50 10.93
N ALA A 30 36.60 8.47 10.01
CA ALA A 30 35.96 9.75 10.24
C ALA A 30 34.45 9.59 10.50
N THR A 31 33.77 8.71 9.75
CA THR A 31 32.36 8.38 9.95
C THR A 31 32.11 7.80 11.35
N VAL A 32 32.96 6.86 11.79
CA VAL A 32 32.87 6.30 13.15
C VAL A 32 33.14 7.36 14.22
N SER A 33 34.08 8.28 13.98
CA SER A 33 34.33 9.40 14.89
C SER A 33 33.10 10.30 15.07
N GLN A 34 32.37 10.58 13.98
CA GLN A 34 31.12 11.35 14.04
C GLN A 34 30.02 10.61 14.81
N TRP A 35 29.92 9.29 14.64
CA TRP A 35 28.99 8.47 15.42
C TRP A 35 29.31 8.49 16.91
N ARG A 36 30.59 8.38 17.28
CA ARG A 36 31.04 8.41 18.68
C ARG A 36 30.86 9.78 19.33
N ALA A 37 30.96 10.85 18.55
CA ALA A 37 30.73 12.22 19.01
C ALA A 37 29.24 12.58 19.11
N GLY A 38 28.34 11.73 18.60
CA GLY A 38 26.90 12.00 18.55
C GLY A 38 26.51 13.05 17.50
N THR A 39 27.44 13.48 16.64
CA THR A 39 27.14 14.47 15.57
C THR A 39 26.38 13.85 14.42
N LYS A 40 26.44 12.52 14.27
CA LYS A 40 25.71 11.78 13.25
C LYS A 40 25.18 10.46 13.80
N THR A 41 23.98 10.09 13.41
CA THR A 41 23.37 8.80 13.76
C THR A 41 23.70 7.76 12.69
N PRO A 42 24.15 6.54 13.05
CA PRO A 42 24.32 5.47 12.06
C PRO A 42 22.98 5.04 11.49
N SER A 43 22.95 4.65 10.21
CA SER A 43 21.78 4.02 9.58
C SER A 43 21.44 2.68 10.24
N THR A 44 20.21 2.18 10.03
CA THR A 44 19.77 0.86 10.50
C THR A 44 20.75 -0.26 10.12
N SER A 45 21.20 -0.30 8.86
CA SER A 45 22.17 -1.31 8.40
C SER A 45 23.50 -1.21 9.16
N ASN A 46 23.98 0.01 9.42
CA ASN A 46 25.18 0.22 10.21
C ASN A 46 24.96 -0.15 11.69
N ILE A 47 23.81 0.17 12.28
CA ILE A 47 23.46 -0.24 13.66
C ILE A 47 23.50 -1.76 13.76
N THR A 48 22.89 -2.48 12.83
CA THR A 48 22.88 -3.95 12.80
C THR A 48 24.30 -4.53 12.70
N LYS A 49 25.15 -3.96 11.84
CA LYS A 49 26.57 -4.35 11.73
C LYS A 49 27.36 -4.07 13.02
N ILE A 50 27.20 -2.88 13.60
CA ILE A 50 27.87 -2.47 14.84
C ILE A 50 27.45 -3.41 15.98
N ALA A 51 26.15 -3.64 16.15
CA ALA A 51 25.59 -4.48 17.20
C ALA A 51 26.07 -5.93 17.07
N ARG A 52 26.02 -6.50 15.85
CA ARG A 52 26.57 -7.83 15.55
C ARG A 52 28.04 -7.93 15.91
N TRP A 53 28.84 -6.94 15.53
CA TRP A 53 30.27 -6.92 15.85
C TRP A 53 30.50 -6.83 17.37
N LEU A 54 29.75 -5.99 18.08
CA LEU A 54 29.82 -5.84 19.54
C LEU A 54 29.21 -7.03 20.31
N GLY A 55 28.53 -7.96 19.65
CA GLY A 55 27.82 -9.06 20.31
C GLY A 55 26.63 -8.57 21.15
N ARG A 56 25.93 -7.54 20.67
CA ARG A 56 24.76 -6.93 21.32
C ARG A 56 23.58 -6.92 20.36
N GLU A 57 22.38 -6.78 20.92
CA GLU A 57 21.16 -6.61 20.13
C GLU A 57 21.11 -5.23 19.46
N PRO A 58 20.74 -5.13 18.16
CA PRO A 58 20.58 -3.85 17.47
C PRO A 58 19.63 -2.89 18.21
N TRP A 59 18.54 -3.42 18.77
CA TRP A 59 17.57 -2.65 19.55
C TRP A 59 18.18 -1.98 20.77
N TRP A 60 18.96 -2.73 21.56
CA TRP A 60 19.63 -2.20 22.74
C TRP A 60 20.59 -1.06 22.37
N LEU A 61 21.33 -1.22 21.26
CA LEU A 61 22.23 -0.17 20.80
C LEU A 61 21.44 1.07 20.35
N HIS A 62 20.35 0.88 19.59
CA HIS A 62 19.58 1.99 19.04
C HIS A 62 18.81 2.76 20.11
N TYR A 63 18.09 2.06 20.99
CA TYR A 63 17.16 2.69 21.95
C TYR A 63 17.67 2.73 23.38
N GLY A 64 18.49 1.76 23.77
CA GLY A 64 19.02 1.66 25.14
C GLY A 64 18.05 1.10 26.17
N GLU A 65 16.93 0.57 25.70
CA GLU A 65 15.97 -0.16 26.50
C GLU A 65 16.59 -1.52 26.86
N SER A 66 16.97 -1.69 28.13
CA SER A 66 17.13 -3.01 28.73
C SER A 66 15.78 -3.44 29.31
N THR A 67 15.49 -4.75 29.31
CA THR A 67 14.30 -5.42 29.89
C THR A 67 14.11 -5.22 31.41
N GLN A 68 14.56 -4.11 31.99
CA GLN A 68 14.54 -3.86 33.43
C GLN A 68 13.64 -2.68 33.81
N GLY A 69 12.57 -3.03 34.53
CA GLY A 69 12.02 -2.26 35.65
C GLY A 69 11.28 -0.99 35.27
N SER A 70 9.96 -1.10 35.04
CA SER A 70 9.07 0.05 35.12
C SER A 70 9.21 0.72 36.48
N VAL A 71 9.53 2.02 36.50
CA VAL A 71 9.40 2.84 37.72
C VAL A 71 7.96 2.68 38.23
N PRO A 72 7.74 2.37 39.52
CA PRO A 72 6.39 2.25 40.07
C PRO A 72 5.59 3.51 39.79
N ALA A 73 4.38 3.36 39.25
CA ALA A 73 3.52 4.49 38.95
C ALA A 73 3.21 5.30 40.23
N ASP A 74 3.16 6.62 40.09
CA ASP A 74 2.77 7.51 41.18
C ASP A 74 1.32 7.22 41.62
N GLU A 75 1.16 6.69 42.83
CA GLU A 75 -0.15 6.31 43.38
C GLU A 75 -1.11 7.51 43.48
N ARG A 76 -0.60 8.75 43.63
CA ARG A 76 -1.43 9.95 43.61
C ARG A 76 -2.01 10.21 42.23
N GLN A 77 -1.19 10.06 41.18
CA GLN A 77 -1.65 10.18 39.80
C GLN A 77 -2.62 9.06 39.44
N ARG A 78 -2.36 7.83 39.93
CA ARG A 78 -3.25 6.69 39.77
C ARG A 78 -4.63 6.95 40.39
N ALA A 79 -4.65 7.39 41.64
CA ALA A 79 -5.89 7.76 42.32
C ALA A 79 -6.63 8.92 41.61
N ALA A 80 -5.89 9.89 41.05
CA ALA A 80 -6.48 11.01 40.32
C ALA A 80 -7.19 10.57 39.03
N TYR A 81 -6.52 9.82 38.14
CA TYR A 81 -7.16 9.39 36.90
C TYR A 81 -8.32 8.43 37.18
N ARG A 82 -8.20 7.55 38.18
CA ARG A 82 -9.30 6.67 38.60
C ARG A 82 -10.50 7.43 39.10
N ARG A 83 -10.37 8.65 39.59
CA ARG A 83 -11.51 9.49 39.99
C ARG A 83 -12.07 10.29 38.82
N GLU A 84 -11.20 10.79 37.95
CA GLU A 84 -11.54 11.83 36.96
C GLU A 84 -11.86 11.29 35.57
N CYS A 85 -11.38 10.10 35.22
CA CYS A 85 -11.58 9.49 33.92
C CYS A 85 -12.73 8.47 33.92
N SER A 86 -13.56 8.54 32.89
CA SER A 86 -14.67 7.61 32.65
C SER A 86 -14.91 7.46 31.13
N TRP A 87 -15.74 6.49 30.75
CA TRP A 87 -16.28 6.38 29.41
C TRP A 87 -17.53 7.24 29.24
N TYR A 88 -17.58 7.99 28.15
CA TYR A 88 -18.80 8.63 27.66
C TYR A 88 -19.30 7.89 26.43
N HIS A 89 -20.46 7.23 26.54
CA HIS A 89 -21.13 6.53 25.45
C HIS A 89 -22.13 7.46 24.75
N ARG A 90 -21.99 7.61 23.43
CA ARG A 90 -22.89 8.45 22.65
C ARG A 90 -24.31 7.85 22.64
N LEU A 91 -25.28 8.64 23.08
CA LEU A 91 -26.70 8.27 22.97
C LEU A 91 -27.12 8.21 21.49
N ALA A 92 -28.07 7.34 21.20
CA ALA A 92 -28.69 7.27 19.88
C ALA A 92 -29.31 8.63 19.50
N PRO A 93 -29.31 8.99 18.21
CA PRO A 93 -29.92 10.24 17.75
C PRO A 93 -31.44 10.23 18.03
N ALA A 94 -32.01 11.42 18.22
CA ALA A 94 -33.40 11.59 18.62
C ALA A 94 -34.43 11.13 17.58
N ASP A 95 -34.00 10.98 16.33
CA ASP A 95 -34.80 10.43 15.22
C ASP A 95 -34.79 8.90 15.17
N GLU A 96 -34.13 8.25 16.13
CA GLU A 96 -33.96 6.80 16.24
C GLU A 96 -33.17 6.18 15.07
N GLY A 97 -32.40 7.00 14.34
CA GLY A 97 -31.44 6.53 13.34
C GLY A 97 -30.45 5.51 13.91
N ARG A 98 -30.11 4.49 13.12
CA ARG A 98 -29.24 3.39 13.56
C ARG A 98 -28.04 3.23 12.64
N GLU A 99 -26.86 3.44 13.21
CA GLU A 99 -25.58 3.16 12.58
C GLU A 99 -25.13 1.75 13.00
N LEU A 100 -25.20 0.79 12.09
CA LEU A 100 -24.98 -0.64 12.41
C LEU A 100 -23.53 -1.08 12.21
N GLY A 101 -22.60 -0.14 12.25
CA GLY A 101 -21.17 -0.33 12.08
C GLY A 101 -20.54 0.79 11.25
N ASN A 102 -19.22 0.91 11.34
CA ASN A 102 -18.47 1.93 10.63
C ASN A 102 -18.34 1.58 9.14
N PRO A 103 -18.86 2.42 8.21
CA PRO A 103 -18.78 2.16 6.78
C PRO A 103 -17.34 1.98 6.27
N ALA A 104 -16.38 2.66 6.91
CA ALA A 104 -14.96 2.58 6.55
C ALA A 104 -14.40 1.17 6.75
N GLY A 105 -14.83 0.46 7.81
CA GLY A 105 -14.39 -0.92 8.09
C GLY A 105 -14.90 -1.96 7.08
N PHE A 106 -15.91 -1.63 6.26
CA PHE A 106 -16.43 -2.52 5.21
C PHE A 106 -15.78 -2.29 3.84
N ALA A 107 -15.04 -1.19 3.67
CA ALA A 107 -14.43 -0.83 2.39
C ALA A 107 -13.05 -1.49 2.16
N PHE A 108 -12.43 -2.09 3.18
CA PHE A 108 -11.04 -2.61 3.10
C PHE A 108 -10.89 -4.05 3.58
N SER A 109 -9.90 -4.75 3.02
CA SER A 109 -9.25 -5.90 3.64
C SER A 109 -8.39 -5.40 4.81
N GLY A 110 -8.88 -5.58 6.04
CA GLY A 110 -8.31 -5.02 7.26
C GLY A 110 -7.06 -5.73 7.80
N GLY A 111 -6.38 -6.57 7.03
CA GLY A 111 -5.22 -7.32 7.48
C GLY A 111 -4.06 -6.46 8.03
N LEU A 112 -3.18 -7.08 8.81
CA LEU A 112 -2.03 -6.41 9.44
C LEU A 112 -1.09 -5.72 8.43
N GLY A 113 -0.97 -6.24 7.21
CA GLY A 113 -0.19 -5.58 6.15
C GLY A 113 -0.78 -4.25 5.70
N THR A 114 -2.12 -4.16 5.59
CA THR A 114 -2.82 -2.89 5.32
C THR A 114 -2.63 -1.93 6.49
N LEU A 115 -2.72 -2.42 7.73
CA LEU A 115 -2.48 -1.61 8.92
C LEU A 115 -1.09 -0.97 8.88
N ALA A 116 -0.04 -1.79 8.71
CA ALA A 116 1.36 -1.31 8.65
C ALA A 116 1.58 -0.29 7.52
N ARG A 117 0.93 -0.51 6.37
CA ARG A 117 0.95 0.41 5.23
C ARG A 117 0.33 1.76 5.59
N GLU A 118 -0.88 1.77 6.14
CA GLU A 118 -1.59 3.01 6.48
C GLU A 118 -0.91 3.77 7.63
N THR A 119 -0.50 3.07 8.70
CA THR A 119 0.16 3.71 9.83
C THR A 119 1.55 4.19 9.47
N GLY A 120 2.33 3.42 8.71
CA GLY A 120 3.64 3.84 8.21
C GLY A 120 3.57 5.09 7.34
N GLN A 121 2.56 5.20 6.48
CA GLN A 121 2.35 6.40 5.66
C GLN A 121 1.99 7.61 6.53
N ASN A 122 1.15 7.41 7.56
CA ASN A 122 0.83 8.49 8.50
C ASN A 122 2.04 8.97 9.30
N VAL A 123 2.96 8.07 9.68
CA VAL A 123 4.22 8.47 10.36
C VAL A 123 5.05 9.40 9.46
N VAL A 124 5.23 9.03 8.19
CA VAL A 124 6.00 9.84 7.22
C VAL A 124 5.31 11.17 6.93
N ASP A 125 4.00 11.16 6.72
CA ASP A 125 3.20 12.37 6.44
C ASP A 125 3.21 13.38 7.61
N GLU A 126 3.28 12.89 8.84
CA GLU A 126 3.23 13.72 10.05
C GLU A 126 4.59 14.11 10.61
N ALA A 127 5.68 13.89 9.84
CA ALA A 127 7.01 14.37 10.20
C ALA A 127 7.00 15.87 10.55
N THR A 128 7.67 16.22 11.66
CA THR A 128 7.83 17.62 12.07
C THR A 128 8.73 18.34 11.06
N PRO A 129 8.44 19.59 10.66
CA PRO A 129 9.33 20.34 9.78
C PRO A 129 10.76 20.39 10.30
N GLY A 130 11.73 20.00 9.46
CA GLY A 130 13.14 19.92 9.82
C GLY A 130 13.57 18.63 10.53
N GLN A 131 12.64 17.71 10.82
CA GLN A 131 12.98 16.37 11.30
C GLN A 131 13.55 15.54 10.13
N PRO A 132 14.84 15.13 10.17
CA PRO A 132 15.47 14.43 9.05
C PRO A 132 15.02 12.97 8.91
N THR A 133 14.66 12.35 10.04
CA THR A 133 14.24 10.95 10.12
C THR A 133 13.14 10.85 11.17
N VAL A 134 11.99 10.33 10.78
CA VAL A 134 10.92 9.92 11.71
C VAL A 134 11.08 8.46 12.07
N GLU A 135 10.56 8.10 13.23
CA GLU A 135 10.64 6.74 13.73
C GLU A 135 9.24 6.14 13.89
N ALA A 136 9.05 4.90 13.45
CA ALA A 136 7.87 4.08 13.69
C ALA A 136 8.20 2.84 14.53
N ARG A 137 7.65 2.73 15.74
CA ARG A 137 7.77 1.54 16.59
C ARG A 137 6.46 0.78 16.66
N TYR A 138 6.50 -0.52 16.39
CA TYR A 138 5.37 -1.43 16.55
C TYR A 138 5.68 -2.40 17.68
N THR A 139 4.89 -2.40 18.76
CA THR A 139 5.04 -3.34 19.87
C THR A 139 3.79 -4.19 20.02
N LEU A 140 3.91 -5.48 19.75
CA LEU A 140 2.90 -6.50 20.05
C LEU A 140 3.04 -6.92 21.51
N ILE A 141 1.96 -6.87 22.29
CA ILE A 141 1.99 -7.14 23.73
C ILE A 141 0.91 -8.17 24.04
N GLU A 142 1.31 -9.34 24.53
CA GLU A 142 0.40 -10.35 25.06
C GLU A 142 0.34 -10.22 26.60
N LEU A 143 -0.86 -10.03 27.13
CA LEU A 143 -1.14 -9.97 28.57
C LEU A 143 -1.92 -11.20 29.03
N SER A 144 -1.55 -11.72 30.20
CA SER A 144 -2.28 -12.77 30.91
C SER A 144 -2.15 -12.60 32.42
N GLY A 145 -3.04 -13.23 33.19
CA GLY A 145 -2.98 -13.21 34.67
C GLY A 145 -3.05 -11.79 35.26
N ALA A 146 -2.17 -11.48 36.23
CA ALA A 146 -2.20 -10.20 36.95
C ALA A 146 -1.99 -8.96 36.05
N PRO A 147 -1.03 -8.94 35.10
CA PRO A 147 -0.92 -7.86 34.10
C PRO A 147 -2.20 -7.61 33.31
N LEU A 148 -2.90 -8.67 32.89
CA LEU A 148 -4.17 -8.54 32.18
C LEU A 148 -5.24 -7.90 33.07
N THR A 149 -5.40 -8.39 34.30
CA THR A 149 -6.37 -7.82 35.24
C THR A 149 -6.08 -6.34 35.52
N ALA A 150 -4.82 -5.98 35.74
CA ALA A 150 -4.40 -4.60 35.99
C ALA A 150 -4.74 -3.68 34.80
N PHE A 151 -4.46 -4.12 33.57
CA PHE A 151 -4.79 -3.38 32.36
C PHE A 151 -6.31 -3.19 32.20
N LEU A 152 -7.10 -4.26 32.34
CA LEU A 152 -8.56 -4.20 32.22
C LEU A 152 -9.18 -3.27 33.28
N THR A 153 -8.68 -3.28 34.51
CA THR A 153 -9.10 -2.34 35.55
C THR A 153 -8.72 -0.89 35.22
N ALA A 154 -7.53 -0.65 34.66
CA ALA A 154 -7.08 0.70 34.32
C ALA A 154 -7.98 1.38 33.29
N ILE A 155 -8.52 0.61 32.34
CA ILE A 155 -9.43 1.08 31.29
C ILE A 155 -10.92 0.94 31.65
N ARG A 156 -11.23 0.50 32.89
CA ARG A 156 -12.58 0.25 33.40
C ARG A 156 -13.38 -0.73 32.52
N PHE A 157 -12.70 -1.77 32.03
CA PHE A 157 -13.27 -2.68 31.05
C PHE A 157 -14.50 -3.40 31.61
N ASN A 158 -14.40 -3.95 32.82
CA ASN A 158 -15.48 -4.75 33.40
C ASN A 158 -16.63 -3.87 33.92
N GLU A 159 -16.30 -2.70 34.43
CA GLU A 159 -17.24 -1.78 35.07
C GLU A 159 -18.08 -0.99 34.05
N GLU A 160 -17.48 -0.55 32.95
CA GLU A 160 -18.12 0.37 31.99
C GLU A 160 -18.21 -0.18 30.56
N LEU A 161 -17.23 -0.95 30.07
CA LEU A 161 -17.21 -1.37 28.67
C LEU A 161 -17.92 -2.70 28.40
N ARG A 162 -17.76 -3.68 29.28
CA ARG A 162 -18.15 -5.07 29.04
C ARG A 162 -19.64 -5.21 28.71
N VAL A 163 -20.49 -4.50 29.46
CA VAL A 163 -21.95 -4.52 29.23
C VAL A 163 -22.33 -3.97 27.84
N HIS A 164 -21.63 -2.95 27.35
CA HIS A 164 -21.84 -2.38 26.02
C HIS A 164 -21.32 -3.32 24.93
N LEU A 165 -20.17 -3.96 25.14
CA LEU A 165 -19.61 -4.95 24.22
C LEU A 165 -20.52 -6.17 24.08
N GLU A 166 -21.03 -6.70 25.20
CA GLU A 166 -21.99 -7.82 25.22
C GLU A 166 -23.29 -7.45 24.51
N ALA A 167 -23.81 -6.24 24.74
CA ALA A 167 -24.99 -5.73 24.05
C ALA A 167 -24.77 -5.58 22.53
N ALA A 168 -23.61 -5.07 22.11
CA ALA A 168 -23.25 -4.93 20.70
C ALA A 168 -23.03 -6.30 20.02
N ALA A 169 -22.42 -7.25 20.73
CA ALA A 169 -22.19 -8.63 20.30
C ALA A 169 -23.49 -9.40 20.05
N GLY A 170 -24.58 -9.07 20.77
CA GLY A 170 -25.89 -9.68 20.57
C GLY A 170 -26.59 -9.32 19.25
N SER A 171 -26.05 -8.40 18.45
CA SER A 171 -26.67 -7.99 17.18
C SER A 171 -26.35 -8.96 16.04
N LYS A 172 -27.15 -8.92 14.95
CA LYS A 172 -26.98 -9.79 13.77
C LYS A 172 -25.87 -9.33 12.80
N GLN A 173 -25.15 -8.25 13.13
CA GLN A 173 -24.18 -7.62 12.23
C GLN A 173 -22.86 -8.40 12.16
N LYS A 174 -22.10 -8.23 11.08
CA LYS A 174 -20.78 -8.88 10.93
C LYS A 174 -19.82 -8.46 12.05
N VAL A 175 -19.78 -7.16 12.38
CA VAL A 175 -18.93 -6.62 13.45
C VAL A 175 -19.25 -7.23 14.82
N ALA A 176 -20.52 -7.57 15.06
CA ALA A 176 -20.95 -8.18 16.32
C ALA A 176 -20.37 -9.59 16.52
N LYS A 177 -20.19 -10.35 15.43
CA LYS A 177 -19.53 -11.67 15.50
C LYS A 177 -18.07 -11.56 15.90
N VAL A 178 -17.37 -10.52 15.43
CA VAL A 178 -15.97 -10.25 15.78
C VAL A 178 -15.87 -9.92 17.28
N ILE A 179 -16.76 -9.04 17.78
CA ILE A 179 -16.82 -8.67 19.20
C ILE A 179 -17.16 -9.88 20.06
N ALA A 180 -18.18 -10.67 19.67
CA ALA A 180 -18.58 -11.89 20.39
C ALA A 180 -17.41 -12.88 20.50
N ARG A 181 -16.69 -13.10 19.40
CA ARG A 181 -15.51 -13.97 19.40
C ARG A 181 -14.38 -13.41 20.28
N GLY A 182 -14.17 -12.09 20.28
CA GLY A 182 -13.20 -11.44 21.15
C GLY A 182 -13.52 -11.61 22.64
N LEU A 183 -14.78 -11.46 23.02
CA LEU A 183 -15.24 -11.67 24.40
C LEU A 183 -15.08 -13.14 24.81
N GLU A 184 -15.48 -14.08 23.93
CA GLU A 184 -15.33 -15.51 24.16
C GLU A 184 -13.86 -15.88 24.40
N LEU A 185 -12.95 -15.45 23.51
CA LEU A 185 -11.51 -15.72 23.65
C LEU A 185 -10.92 -15.11 24.91
N LEU A 186 -11.32 -13.88 25.26
CA LEU A 186 -10.88 -13.24 26.50
C LEU A 186 -11.31 -14.07 27.73
N ASP A 187 -12.52 -14.60 27.72
CA ASP A 187 -13.06 -15.41 28.81
C ASP A 187 -12.42 -16.82 28.85
N THR A 188 -12.21 -17.49 27.70
CA THR A 188 -11.67 -18.85 27.65
C THR A 188 -10.16 -18.88 27.86
N ASP A 189 -9.42 -18.03 27.15
CA ASP A 189 -7.96 -18.11 27.07
C ASP A 189 -7.30 -17.30 28.18
N GLN A 190 -8.04 -16.35 28.77
CA GLN A 190 -7.55 -15.38 29.78
C GLN A 190 -6.28 -14.67 29.28
N ARG A 191 -6.28 -14.34 27.98
CA ARG A 191 -5.20 -13.69 27.25
C ARG A 191 -5.75 -12.54 26.41
N LEU A 192 -4.95 -11.49 26.28
CA LEU A 192 -5.26 -10.34 25.45
C LEU A 192 -4.02 -9.93 24.67
N VAL A 193 -4.13 -9.86 23.35
CA VAL A 193 -3.10 -9.27 22.49
C VAL A 193 -3.42 -7.81 22.26
N LEU A 194 -2.41 -6.97 22.40
CA LEU A 194 -2.43 -5.54 22.11
C LEU A 194 -1.41 -5.24 21.03
N LEU A 195 -1.68 -4.23 20.20
CA LEU A 195 -0.71 -3.69 19.26
C LEU A 195 -0.54 -2.20 19.50
N ARG A 196 0.65 -1.83 19.97
CA ARG A 196 1.06 -0.45 20.18
C ARG A 196 1.83 0.04 18.96
N ILE A 197 1.40 1.16 18.39
CA ILE A 197 2.02 1.81 17.24
C ILE A 197 2.42 3.22 17.67
N GLU A 198 3.70 3.52 17.61
CA GLU A 198 4.26 4.77 18.12
C GLU A 198 5.05 5.46 17.01
N ASP A 199 4.80 6.75 16.85
CA ASP A 199 5.66 7.63 16.07
C ASP A 199 6.51 8.55 16.97
N TYR A 200 7.74 8.82 16.55
CA TYR A 200 8.64 9.80 17.16
C TYR A 200 9.22 10.72 16.07
N GLY A 201 9.41 12.00 16.41
CA GLY A 201 9.76 13.05 15.45
C GLY A 201 8.58 13.58 14.62
N ALA A 202 7.35 13.15 14.93
CA ALA A 202 6.13 13.59 14.27
C ALA A 202 5.44 14.74 15.03
N LYS A 203 4.45 15.39 14.42
CA LYS A 203 3.78 16.58 14.99
C LYS A 203 3.04 16.30 16.30
N GLY A 204 2.64 15.04 16.53
CA GLY A 204 1.69 14.67 17.58
C GLY A 204 0.25 15.08 17.23
N LEU A 205 -0.70 14.70 18.08
CA LEU A 205 -2.13 14.91 17.87
C LEU A 205 -2.57 16.34 18.25
N ILE A 206 -2.14 17.30 17.43
CA ILE A 206 -2.43 18.73 17.59
C ILE A 206 -3.88 19.08 17.24
N GLY A 207 -4.34 20.21 17.76
CA GLY A 207 -5.63 20.81 17.43
C GLY A 207 -6.64 20.79 18.59
N PRO A 208 -7.68 21.63 18.48
CA PRO A 208 -8.66 21.82 19.54
C PRO A 208 -9.54 20.59 19.77
N GLU A 209 -10.14 20.51 20.96
CA GLU A 209 -10.95 19.36 21.41
C GLU A 209 -12.27 19.22 20.64
N TYR A 210 -12.83 20.35 20.15
CA TYR A 210 -14.19 20.42 19.57
C TYR A 210 -14.30 21.30 18.32
N GLU A 211 -13.19 21.75 17.74
CA GLU A 211 -13.21 22.53 16.49
C GLU A 211 -12.50 21.77 15.38
N TYR A 212 -12.61 22.28 14.15
CA TYR A 212 -12.00 21.65 12.98
C TYR A 212 -10.47 21.54 13.15
N GLY A 213 -9.93 20.33 12.97
CA GLY A 213 -8.50 20.07 13.13
C GLY A 213 -8.16 18.57 13.22
N ASN A 214 -6.85 18.27 13.22
CA ASN A 214 -6.32 16.91 13.24
C ASN A 214 -6.85 16.07 14.41
N TYR A 215 -6.92 16.64 15.62
CA TYR A 215 -7.49 15.95 16.78
C TYR A 215 -8.91 15.45 16.52
N MET A 216 -9.82 16.33 16.10
CA MET A 216 -11.21 15.95 15.80
C MET A 216 -11.30 14.90 14.70
N ALA A 217 -10.50 15.05 13.64
CA ALA A 217 -10.45 14.11 12.53
C ALA A 217 -9.99 12.70 12.93
N VAL A 218 -9.17 12.55 13.99
CA VAL A 218 -8.74 11.24 14.51
C VAL A 218 -9.67 10.71 15.60
N VAL A 219 -10.09 11.57 16.52
CA VAL A 219 -10.71 11.13 17.78
C VAL A 219 -12.23 11.09 17.69
N ARG A 220 -12.89 11.99 16.97
CA ARG A 220 -14.36 12.08 17.03
C ARG A 220 -15.05 11.90 15.70
N ASN A 221 -14.43 12.32 14.61
CA ASN A 221 -15.02 12.27 13.28
C ASN A 221 -14.82 10.88 12.64
N ILE A 222 -15.68 10.58 11.67
CA ILE A 222 -15.65 9.38 10.83
C ILE A 222 -15.57 9.90 9.39
N LEU A 223 -14.70 9.31 8.56
CA LEU A 223 -14.45 9.72 7.17
C LEU A 223 -13.95 11.17 7.00
N ASP A 224 -13.21 11.69 7.99
CA ASP A 224 -12.67 13.05 7.93
C ASP A 224 -11.14 13.04 7.68
N SER A 225 -10.76 13.55 6.50
CA SER A 225 -9.38 13.69 6.07
C SER A 225 -8.90 15.13 6.25
N TYR A 226 -8.54 15.51 7.48
CA TYR A 226 -7.74 16.71 7.67
C TYR A 226 -6.29 16.38 7.31
N LYS A 227 -5.82 16.81 6.13
CA LYS A 227 -4.43 16.68 5.68
C LYS A 227 -4.04 17.90 4.83
N SER A 228 -2.80 18.40 4.98
CA SER A 228 -2.27 19.53 4.19
C SER A 228 -1.93 19.13 2.75
N GLU A 229 -1.84 20.11 1.84
CA GLU A 229 -1.29 19.90 0.49
C GLU A 229 0.11 19.25 0.62
N GLY A 230 0.29 18.07 0.01
CA GLY A 230 1.54 17.28 0.08
C GLY A 230 1.46 15.98 0.89
N SER A 231 0.47 15.79 1.75
CA SER A 231 0.33 14.52 2.51
C SER A 231 -0.02 13.34 1.60
N GLY A 232 0.49 12.15 1.84
CA GLY A 232 0.27 10.98 1.01
C GLY A 232 -1.17 10.45 1.00
N GLY A 233 -1.88 10.47 2.14
CA GLY A 233 -3.27 9.97 2.24
C GLY A 233 -4.33 11.03 1.87
N SER A 234 -5.44 10.64 1.24
CA SER A 234 -6.53 11.56 0.85
C SER A 234 -7.92 11.20 1.37
N TYR A 235 -8.15 9.96 1.81
CA TYR A 235 -9.53 9.48 2.03
C TYR A 235 -10.01 9.52 3.49
N GLY A 236 -9.15 9.80 4.47
CA GLY A 236 -9.52 9.78 5.90
C GLY A 236 -9.84 8.37 6.42
N LEU A 237 -9.60 7.35 5.59
CA LEU A 237 -9.95 5.95 5.80
C LEU A 237 -8.85 5.16 6.51
N GLY A 238 -7.57 5.52 6.35
CA GLY A 238 -6.44 4.81 6.96
C GLY A 238 -6.53 4.68 8.48
N LYS A 239 -7.18 5.65 9.13
CA LYS A 239 -7.46 5.62 10.58
C LYS A 239 -8.35 4.43 10.96
N SER A 240 -9.37 4.13 10.15
CA SER A 240 -10.34 3.07 10.42
C SER A 240 -9.74 1.66 10.48
N VAL A 241 -8.57 1.45 9.86
CA VAL A 241 -7.86 0.16 9.86
C VAL A 241 -7.42 -0.23 11.27
N MET A 242 -7.04 0.74 12.12
CA MET A 242 -6.70 0.47 13.53
C MET A 242 -7.89 -0.14 14.30
N TRP A 243 -9.09 0.40 14.10
CA TRP A 243 -10.31 -0.14 14.71
C TRP A 243 -10.71 -1.48 14.09
N ALA A 244 -10.51 -1.67 12.79
CA ALA A 244 -10.79 -2.94 12.12
C ALA A 244 -9.89 -4.08 12.63
N CYS A 245 -8.63 -3.76 12.99
CA CYS A 245 -7.67 -4.69 13.60
C CYS A 245 -7.90 -4.93 15.09
N SER A 246 -8.96 -4.38 15.70
CA SER A 246 -9.31 -4.59 17.10
C SER A 246 -10.60 -5.39 17.23
N ARG A 247 -10.58 -6.51 17.94
CA ARG A 247 -11.78 -7.33 18.19
C ARG A 247 -12.89 -6.55 18.92
N PHE A 248 -12.51 -5.54 19.70
CA PHE A 248 -13.45 -4.73 20.49
C PHE A 248 -13.77 -3.36 19.87
N GLY A 249 -13.25 -3.04 18.67
CA GLY A 249 -13.27 -1.67 18.14
C GLY A 249 -12.71 -0.63 19.13
N LEU A 250 -11.65 -0.94 19.89
CA LEU A 250 -11.12 -0.11 20.95
C LEU A 250 -9.67 0.29 20.66
N VAL A 251 -9.41 1.60 20.64
CA VAL A 251 -8.08 2.18 20.50
C VAL A 251 -7.85 3.23 21.60
N LEU A 252 -6.74 3.12 22.32
CA LEU A 252 -6.29 4.11 23.29
C LEU A 252 -5.17 4.95 22.67
N ILE A 253 -5.10 6.23 23.02
CA ILE A 253 -4.19 7.19 22.39
C ILE A 253 -3.49 8.01 23.46
N ASN A 254 -2.18 8.17 23.33
CA ASN A 254 -1.37 9.10 24.12
C ASN A 254 -0.43 9.89 23.20
N SER A 255 -0.37 11.22 23.32
CA SER A 255 0.42 12.05 22.41
C SER A 255 1.21 13.15 23.11
N ASN A 256 2.44 13.38 22.63
CA ASN A 256 3.25 14.55 22.93
C ASN A 256 3.24 15.48 21.70
N LEU A 257 2.94 16.76 21.91
CA LEU A 257 2.67 17.71 20.83
C LEU A 257 3.89 18.57 20.49
N SER A 258 4.14 18.70 19.19
CA SER A 258 5.12 19.65 18.65
C SER A 258 4.74 21.09 18.94
N VAL A 259 3.43 21.40 18.98
CA VAL A 259 2.87 22.70 19.32
C VAL A 259 1.89 22.55 20.48
N ALA A 260 2.01 23.41 21.49
CA ALA A 260 1.15 23.35 22.68
C ALA A 260 -0.32 23.64 22.34
N GLN A 261 -1.22 22.84 22.91
CA GLN A 261 -2.66 23.08 22.91
C GLN A 261 -3.04 23.57 24.32
N GLU A 262 -3.59 24.78 24.42
CA GLU A 262 -3.96 25.39 25.71
C GLU A 262 -2.82 25.37 26.75
N GLY A 263 -1.59 25.61 26.28
CA GLY A 263 -0.38 25.61 27.10
C GLY A 263 0.14 24.21 27.50
N LYS A 264 -0.50 23.13 27.05
CA LYS A 264 -0.11 21.74 27.34
C LYS A 264 0.49 21.08 26.10
N ARG A 265 1.56 20.31 26.31
CA ARG A 265 2.27 19.57 25.25
C ARG A 265 2.32 18.07 25.49
N GLU A 266 2.35 17.64 26.73
CA GLU A 266 2.71 16.25 27.07
C GLU A 266 1.51 15.45 27.58
N GLY A 267 1.49 14.17 27.18
CA GLY A 267 0.58 13.19 27.72
C GLY A 267 -0.89 13.49 27.40
N ARG A 268 -1.22 13.92 26.17
CA ARG A 268 -2.60 14.07 25.71
C ARG A 268 -3.23 12.69 25.54
N TYR A 269 -3.98 12.24 26.53
CA TYR A 269 -4.56 10.92 26.60
C TYR A 269 -6.06 10.92 26.27
N ILE A 270 -6.49 10.01 25.39
CA ILE A 270 -7.90 9.76 25.10
C ILE A 270 -8.10 8.32 24.61
N GLY A 271 -9.19 7.66 25.02
CA GLY A 271 -9.63 6.39 24.41
C GLY A 271 -10.80 6.60 23.45
N ARG A 272 -10.85 5.82 22.38
CA ARG A 272 -11.96 5.78 21.43
C ARG A 272 -12.43 4.36 21.21
N LEU A 273 -13.71 4.14 21.46
CA LEU A 273 -14.43 2.91 21.19
C LEU A 273 -15.39 3.14 20.03
N ASP A 274 -15.46 2.19 19.11
CA ASP A 274 -16.37 2.20 17.96
C ASP A 274 -17.19 0.90 17.95
N LEU A 275 -18.45 0.99 18.37
CA LEU A 275 -19.41 -0.12 18.36
C LEU A 275 -20.52 0.16 17.36
N PRO A 276 -21.22 -0.88 16.86
CA PRO A 276 -22.50 -0.66 16.23
C PRO A 276 -23.52 -0.11 17.24
N TRP A 277 -24.60 0.46 16.74
CA TRP A 277 -25.79 0.77 17.53
C TRP A 277 -26.22 -0.45 18.34
N HIS A 278 -26.55 -0.23 19.61
CA HIS A 278 -26.96 -1.29 20.52
C HIS A 278 -27.83 -0.76 21.66
N ARG A 279 -28.45 -1.70 22.37
CA ARG A 279 -29.24 -1.47 23.58
C ARG A 279 -28.79 -2.44 24.65
N ILE A 280 -28.57 -1.92 25.86
CA ILE A 280 -28.24 -2.76 27.01
C ILE A 280 -29.51 -3.53 27.42
N PRO A 281 -29.45 -4.84 27.65
CA PRO A 281 -30.59 -5.60 28.17
C PRO A 281 -31.10 -5.02 29.48
N GLY A 282 -32.40 -4.77 29.58
CA GLY A 282 -33.02 -4.17 30.77
C GLY A 282 -32.95 -2.64 30.83
N ASP A 283 -32.27 -1.99 29.87
CA ASP A 283 -32.22 -0.54 29.71
C ASP A 283 -33.14 -0.06 28.56
N SER A 284 -33.81 1.07 28.77
CA SER A 284 -34.56 1.76 27.72
C SER A 284 -33.66 2.61 26.83
N THR A 285 -32.43 2.89 27.27
CA THR A 285 -31.46 3.73 26.57
C THR A 285 -30.90 3.02 25.34
N SER A 286 -30.85 3.75 24.23
CA SER A 286 -30.21 3.32 22.99
C SER A 286 -28.92 4.10 22.78
N TYR A 287 -27.89 3.42 22.31
CA TYR A 287 -26.57 4.00 22.09
C TYR A 287 -26.24 3.99 20.61
N ALA A 288 -25.67 5.11 20.12
CA ALA A 288 -25.25 5.23 18.73
C ALA A 288 -24.08 4.31 18.40
N GLY A 289 -23.25 3.96 19.40
CA GLY A 289 -22.11 3.07 19.24
C GLY A 289 -20.79 3.68 19.72
N PRO A 290 -20.36 4.85 19.20
CA PRO A 290 -19.11 5.48 19.60
C PRO A 290 -19.04 5.87 21.08
N ALA A 291 -17.88 5.69 21.70
CA ALA A 291 -17.61 6.16 23.07
C ALA A 291 -16.17 6.69 23.25
N TRP A 292 -15.98 7.54 24.25
CA TRP A 292 -14.67 8.16 24.54
C TRP A 292 -14.29 8.04 26.01
N PHE A 293 -13.06 7.60 26.25
CA PHE A 293 -12.46 7.56 27.58
C PHE A 293 -11.59 8.77 27.82
N GLY A 294 -11.86 9.51 28.88
CA GLY A 294 -11.09 10.69 29.23
C GLY A 294 -11.67 11.39 30.44
N GLN A 295 -11.21 12.63 30.67
CA GLN A 295 -11.71 13.46 31.75
C GLN A 295 -13.12 13.94 31.43
N VAL A 296 -14.05 13.89 32.40
CA VAL A 296 -15.37 14.52 32.22
C VAL A 296 -15.21 16.01 31.92
N ASP A 297 -15.85 16.47 30.85
CA ASP A 297 -15.82 17.87 30.45
C ASP A 297 -16.69 18.70 31.41
N PRO A 298 -16.12 19.70 32.11
CA PRO A 298 -16.87 20.51 33.07
C PRO A 298 -17.88 21.45 32.40
N GLU A 299 -17.70 21.76 31.11
CA GLU A 299 -18.56 22.68 30.35
C GLU A 299 -19.56 21.95 29.46
N LYS A 300 -19.25 20.70 29.06
CA LYS A 300 -20.07 19.89 28.14
C LYS A 300 -20.40 18.51 28.72
N THR A 301 -20.89 18.45 29.96
CA THR A 301 -21.31 17.18 30.59
C THR A 301 -22.51 16.55 29.84
N PRO A 302 -22.52 15.21 29.61
CA PRO A 302 -21.61 14.18 30.13
C PRO A 302 -20.46 13.80 29.17
N VAL A 303 -20.10 14.65 28.22
CA VAL A 303 -19.00 14.39 27.28
C VAL A 303 -17.66 14.33 28.02
N THR A 304 -16.76 13.46 27.58
CA THR A 304 -15.37 13.39 28.05
C THR A 304 -14.43 14.09 27.07
N ARG A 305 -13.31 14.63 27.57
CA ARG A 305 -12.23 15.28 26.81
C ARG A 305 -10.87 14.66 27.12
N SER A 306 -9.84 15.04 26.38
CA SER A 306 -8.45 14.61 26.63
C SER A 306 -8.04 14.80 28.10
N TYR A 307 -7.40 13.80 28.71
CA TYR A 307 -6.73 13.93 30.00
C TYR A 307 -5.23 14.13 29.81
N TRP A 308 -4.58 14.96 30.64
CA TRP A 308 -3.25 15.46 30.35
C TRP A 308 -2.22 15.12 31.43
N GLY A 309 -0.99 14.81 31.02
CA GLY A 309 0.19 14.74 31.89
C GLY A 309 0.20 13.64 32.95
N ASN A 310 -0.76 12.70 32.93
CA ASN A 310 -0.84 11.62 33.91
C ASN A 310 -0.02 10.41 33.46
N HIS A 311 1.17 10.27 34.04
CA HIS A 311 2.12 9.22 33.71
C HIS A 311 1.66 7.86 34.25
N ALA A 312 0.98 7.84 35.41
CA ALA A 312 0.42 6.61 35.95
C ALA A 312 -0.63 6.01 35.02
N LEU A 313 -1.51 6.83 34.43
CA LEU A 313 -2.47 6.39 33.43
C LEU A 313 -1.74 5.80 32.22
N ALA A 314 -0.76 6.52 31.66
CA ALA A 314 -0.01 6.05 30.51
C ALA A 314 0.75 4.74 30.80
N GLN A 315 1.30 4.56 32.01
CA GLN A 315 1.97 3.33 32.41
C GLN A 315 0.97 2.18 32.60
N ASP A 316 -0.10 2.39 33.35
CA ASP A 316 -1.11 1.37 33.66
C ASP A 316 -1.86 0.90 32.40
N THR A 317 -1.88 1.70 31.33
CA THR A 317 -2.42 1.34 30.02
C THR A 317 -1.37 1.06 28.95
N LEU A 318 -0.09 0.93 29.33
CA LEU A 318 1.01 0.57 28.42
C LEU A 318 1.21 1.56 27.26
N LEU A 319 0.85 2.82 27.44
CA LEU A 319 0.97 3.93 26.49
C LEU A 319 2.00 5.00 26.94
N ASN A 320 2.84 4.67 27.93
CA ASN A 320 3.94 5.54 28.31
C ASN A 320 4.88 5.76 27.12
N ARG A 321 5.18 7.03 26.82
CA ARG A 321 6.10 7.41 25.75
C ARG A 321 7.50 7.57 26.33
N GLU A 322 8.51 7.12 25.59
CA GLU A 322 9.90 7.25 25.98
C GLU A 322 10.54 8.49 25.34
N GLY A 323 11.14 9.36 26.15
CA GLY A 323 11.77 10.58 25.66
C GLY A 323 10.83 11.78 25.51
N GLU A 324 11.40 12.92 25.12
CA GLU A 324 10.71 14.22 25.03
C GLU A 324 10.23 14.55 23.61
N GLU A 325 10.52 13.67 22.63
CA GLU A 325 10.14 13.89 21.24
C GLU A 325 8.62 13.86 21.04
N SER A 326 8.14 14.76 20.17
CA SER A 326 6.73 14.80 19.80
C SER A 326 6.33 13.60 18.94
N GLY A 327 5.06 13.24 19.04
CA GLY A 327 4.46 12.12 18.34
C GLY A 327 3.25 11.55 19.08
N THR A 328 2.74 10.43 18.58
CA THR A 328 1.52 9.77 19.04
C THR A 328 1.75 8.28 19.19
N SER A 329 1.21 7.72 20.27
CA SER A 329 1.14 6.28 20.52
C SER A 329 -0.32 5.87 20.46
N PHE A 330 -0.64 4.91 19.58
CA PHE A 330 -1.92 4.25 19.47
C PHE A 330 -1.81 2.84 20.04
N LEU A 331 -2.77 2.42 20.86
CA LEU A 331 -2.85 1.06 21.39
C LEU A 331 -4.16 0.43 20.95
N ILE A 332 -4.06 -0.53 20.03
CA ILE A 332 -5.16 -1.33 19.52
C ILE A 332 -5.42 -2.45 20.54
N VAL A 333 -6.62 -2.47 21.14
CA VAL A 333 -6.96 -3.41 22.22
C VAL A 333 -7.70 -4.62 21.66
N GLY A 334 -7.20 -5.83 21.94
CA GLY A 334 -7.70 -7.05 21.30
C GLY A 334 -7.27 -7.12 19.84
N ALA A 335 -5.98 -6.83 19.59
CA ALA A 335 -5.39 -6.87 18.26
C ALA A 335 -5.51 -8.27 17.65
N TYR A 336 -5.91 -8.34 16.39
CA TYR A 336 -6.02 -9.58 15.62
C TYR A 336 -5.82 -9.29 14.13
N ASP A 337 -5.63 -10.34 13.33
CA ASP A 337 -5.63 -10.24 11.87
C ASP A 337 -7.05 -10.46 11.32
N PRO A 338 -7.71 -9.45 10.73
CA PRO A 338 -9.04 -9.60 10.14
C PRO A 338 -9.10 -10.52 8.91
N ASP A 339 -7.95 -10.78 8.28
CA ASP A 339 -7.84 -11.72 7.16
C ASP A 339 -7.85 -13.18 7.63
N ASP A 340 -7.79 -13.44 8.94
CA ASP A 340 -7.79 -14.76 9.58
C ASP A 340 -6.68 -15.69 9.05
N LYS A 341 -5.54 -15.09 8.67
CA LYS A 341 -4.35 -15.83 8.16
C LYS A 341 -3.29 -16.04 9.24
N ILE A 342 -3.37 -15.28 10.33
CA ILE A 342 -2.32 -15.14 11.33
C ILE A 342 -2.96 -15.33 12.72
N GLU A 343 -2.45 -16.30 13.47
CA GLU A 343 -2.99 -16.62 14.80
C GLU A 343 -1.99 -16.32 15.92
N SER A 344 -0.69 -16.48 15.67
CA SER A 344 0.35 -16.35 16.70
C SER A 344 0.97 -14.95 16.76
N LEU A 345 1.46 -14.58 17.96
CA LEU A 345 2.18 -13.33 18.20
C LEU A 345 3.42 -13.20 17.30
N GLU A 346 4.11 -14.32 17.04
CA GLU A 346 5.30 -14.41 16.19
C GLU A 346 4.98 -14.23 14.70
N GLU A 347 3.87 -14.80 14.20
CA GLU A 347 3.43 -14.58 12.81
C GLU A 347 2.96 -13.13 12.60
N MET A 348 2.26 -12.54 13.58
CA MET A 348 1.91 -11.10 13.54
C MET A 348 3.17 -10.23 13.46
N HIS A 349 4.20 -10.60 14.22
CA HIS A 349 5.49 -9.91 14.19
C HIS A 349 6.12 -9.98 12.80
N ASP A 350 6.23 -11.18 12.22
CA ASP A 350 6.85 -11.39 10.91
C ASP A 350 6.09 -10.68 9.79
N GLU A 351 4.76 -10.66 9.86
CA GLU A 351 3.94 -9.93 8.91
C GLU A 351 4.15 -8.41 8.99
N LEU A 352 4.27 -7.84 10.19
CA LEU A 352 4.56 -6.42 10.37
C LEU A 352 5.96 -6.08 9.82
N VAL A 353 6.98 -6.87 10.17
CA VAL A 353 8.36 -6.67 9.66
C VAL A 353 8.38 -6.73 8.13
N ARG A 354 7.79 -7.78 7.55
CA ARG A 354 7.71 -7.98 6.10
C ARG A 354 6.96 -6.83 5.42
N SER A 355 5.81 -6.43 5.97
CA SER A 355 5.01 -5.36 5.40
C SER A 355 5.71 -4.00 5.46
N LEU A 356 6.41 -3.70 6.55
CA LEU A 356 7.20 -2.46 6.65
C LEU A 356 8.36 -2.48 5.66
N ALA A 357 9.08 -3.61 5.53
CA ALA A 357 10.16 -3.77 4.58
C ALA A 357 9.70 -3.65 3.12
N ASP A 358 8.62 -4.34 2.73
CA ASP A 358 8.13 -4.35 1.34
C ASP A 358 7.59 -2.98 0.91
N ASN A 359 6.93 -2.26 1.82
CA ASN A 359 6.24 -1.01 1.49
C ASN A 359 7.09 0.25 1.68
N PHE A 360 7.96 0.27 2.69
CA PHE A 360 8.70 1.48 3.09
C PHE A 360 10.21 1.37 2.93
N TRP A 361 10.72 0.33 2.27
CA TRP A 361 12.16 0.27 1.94
C TRP A 361 12.68 1.58 1.32
N PRO A 362 11.96 2.31 0.42
CA PRO A 362 12.51 3.54 -0.16
C PRO A 362 12.73 4.65 0.87
N ALA A 363 11.84 4.76 1.86
CA ALA A 363 11.96 5.72 2.95
C ALA A 363 13.06 5.33 3.95
N MET A 364 13.45 4.05 4.02
CA MET A 364 14.46 3.54 4.95
C MET A 364 15.88 3.45 4.35
N VAL A 365 16.04 3.61 3.03
CA VAL A 365 17.37 3.58 2.39
C VAL A 365 18.23 4.75 2.89
N GLU A 366 19.49 4.43 3.22
CA GLU A 366 20.51 5.42 3.62
C GLU A 366 20.68 6.50 2.55
N ARG A 367 20.67 7.77 2.99
CA ARG A 367 20.86 8.95 2.13
C ARG A 367 22.35 9.27 1.93
N PRO A 368 22.70 10.04 0.88
CA PRO A 368 24.07 10.41 0.58
C PRO A 368 24.83 10.95 1.78
N GLY A 369 26.13 10.64 1.84
CA GLY A 369 26.96 10.97 3.00
C GLY A 369 26.76 10.04 4.18
N GLY A 370 25.86 9.05 4.08
CA GLY A 370 25.60 7.99 5.06
C GLY A 370 24.58 8.36 6.14
N GLU A 371 23.67 9.29 5.84
CA GLU A 371 22.60 9.69 6.74
C GLU A 371 21.49 8.64 6.77
N PRO A 372 20.79 8.42 7.91
CA PRO A 372 19.63 7.54 7.94
C PRO A 372 18.57 7.96 6.91
N GLY A 373 17.75 7.00 6.49
CA GLY A 373 16.57 7.28 5.64
C GLY A 373 15.59 8.26 6.30
N LEU A 374 14.54 8.63 5.57
CA LEU A 374 13.45 9.45 6.10
C LEU A 374 12.66 8.75 7.20
N LEU A 375 12.67 7.41 7.21
CA LEU A 375 11.99 6.57 8.19
C LEU A 375 12.97 5.56 8.79
N THR A 376 12.85 5.30 10.09
CA THR A 376 13.31 4.07 10.74
C THR A 376 12.10 3.33 11.28
N ALA A 377 12.07 2.01 11.10
CA ALA A 377 10.95 1.18 11.55
C ALA A 377 11.46 0.00 12.38
N SER A 378 10.72 -0.34 13.43
CA SER A 378 11.08 -1.42 14.33
C SER A 378 9.85 -2.15 14.86
N VAL A 379 10.00 -3.46 15.09
CA VAL A 379 8.93 -4.34 15.58
C VAL A 379 9.43 -5.09 16.80
N ARG A 380 8.63 -5.10 17.87
CA ARG A 380 8.92 -5.80 19.12
C ARG A 380 7.71 -6.63 19.53
N SER A 381 7.94 -7.81 20.08
CA SER A 381 6.91 -8.65 20.69
C SER A 381 7.23 -8.93 22.14
N GLU A 382 6.24 -8.81 23.01
CA GLU A 382 6.36 -8.97 24.45
C GLU A 382 5.26 -9.88 25.01
N ARG A 383 5.61 -10.66 26.04
CA ARG A 383 4.66 -11.43 26.86
C ARG A 383 4.80 -11.00 28.31
N ASN A 384 3.75 -10.40 28.89
CA ASN A 384 3.75 -9.88 30.26
C ASN A 384 4.97 -8.98 30.58
N GLY A 385 5.34 -8.10 29.65
CA GLY A 385 6.47 -7.17 29.79
C GLY A 385 7.85 -7.80 29.55
N VAL A 386 7.92 -9.08 29.18
CA VAL A 386 9.17 -9.74 28.77
C VAL A 386 9.25 -9.76 27.25
N THR A 387 10.30 -9.15 26.69
CA THR A 387 10.56 -9.17 25.25
C THR A 387 10.87 -10.59 24.78
N VAL A 388 10.11 -11.04 23.78
CA VAL A 388 10.23 -12.36 23.13
C VAL A 388 10.99 -12.25 21.81
N LYS A 389 10.71 -11.21 21.03
CA LYS A 389 11.29 -11.00 19.70
C LYS A 389 11.44 -9.51 19.41
N THR A 390 12.46 -9.16 18.64
CA THR A 390 12.73 -7.77 18.28
C THR A 390 13.48 -7.69 16.96
N ASP A 391 12.98 -6.86 16.05
CA ASP A 391 13.55 -6.63 14.74
C ASP A 391 13.60 -5.14 14.42
N LEU A 392 14.79 -4.67 14.04
CA LEU A 392 14.97 -3.35 13.45
C LEU A 392 14.97 -3.53 11.94
N VAL A 393 14.00 -2.95 11.24
CA VAL A 393 13.72 -3.27 9.84
C VAL A 393 14.84 -2.71 8.94
N ASP A 394 15.70 -3.59 8.41
CA ASP A 394 16.77 -3.23 7.48
C ASP A 394 16.35 -3.53 6.03
N PRO A 395 16.07 -2.51 5.19
CA PRO A 395 15.67 -2.75 3.80
C PRO A 395 16.74 -3.51 3.00
N ALA A 396 18.02 -3.38 3.36
CA ALA A 396 19.11 -4.09 2.69
C ALA A 396 19.11 -5.60 2.97
N ALA A 397 18.52 -6.04 4.09
CA ALA A 397 18.38 -7.46 4.42
C ALA A 397 17.17 -8.10 3.71
N HIS A 398 16.11 -7.33 3.47
CA HIS A 398 14.87 -7.83 2.86
C HIS A 398 14.81 -7.66 1.33
N THR A 399 15.32 -6.54 0.80
CA THR A 399 15.29 -6.22 -0.63
C THR A 399 16.63 -5.62 -1.10
N PRO A 400 17.73 -6.41 -1.08
CA PRO A 400 19.08 -5.90 -1.35
C PRO A 400 19.21 -5.25 -2.74
N ALA A 401 18.66 -5.88 -3.78
CA ALA A 401 18.69 -5.34 -5.14
C ALA A 401 17.96 -3.99 -5.26
N ARG A 402 16.80 -3.83 -4.61
CA ARG A 402 16.04 -2.56 -4.63
C ARG A 402 16.73 -1.45 -3.85
N THR A 403 17.29 -1.79 -2.71
CA THR A 403 18.11 -0.86 -1.92
C THR A 403 19.32 -0.38 -2.71
N ARG A 404 19.98 -1.28 -3.45
CA ARG A 404 21.09 -0.97 -4.37
C ARG A 404 20.65 -0.01 -5.48
N LEU A 405 19.52 -0.27 -6.13
CA LEU A 405 18.96 0.59 -7.18
C LEU A 405 18.80 2.04 -6.70
N LEU A 406 18.08 2.22 -5.59
CA LEU A 406 17.80 3.57 -5.08
C LEU A 406 19.08 4.25 -4.56
N ARG A 407 19.97 3.53 -3.88
CA ARG A 407 21.26 4.09 -3.45
C ARG A 407 22.09 4.58 -4.63
N ALA A 408 22.22 3.76 -5.68
CA ALA A 408 22.97 4.14 -6.88
C ALA A 408 22.39 5.38 -7.57
N HIS A 409 21.07 5.54 -7.55
CA HIS A 409 20.42 6.75 -8.04
C HIS A 409 20.71 7.98 -7.16
N LEU A 410 20.60 7.85 -5.83
CA LEU A 410 20.86 8.95 -4.89
C LEU A 410 22.34 9.40 -4.90
N GLU A 411 23.25 8.48 -5.20
CA GLU A 411 24.70 8.74 -5.30
C GLU A 411 25.15 9.12 -6.73
N ASP A 412 24.22 9.14 -7.70
CA ASP A 412 24.47 9.38 -9.14
C ASP A 412 25.55 8.46 -9.75
N VAL A 413 25.57 7.18 -9.33
CA VAL A 413 26.52 6.15 -9.78
C VAL A 413 25.85 5.09 -10.66
N THR A 414 25.13 5.55 -11.69
CA THR A 414 24.42 4.68 -12.64
C THR A 414 25.22 4.48 -13.94
N VAL A 415 24.99 3.36 -14.62
CA VAL A 415 25.63 3.00 -15.90
C VAL A 415 24.64 2.98 -17.07
N ASP A 416 25.14 2.94 -18.30
CA ASP A 416 24.30 2.92 -19.49
C ASP A 416 23.76 1.53 -19.84
N THR A 417 24.49 0.46 -19.51
CA THR A 417 24.21 -0.93 -19.88
C THR A 417 24.48 -1.88 -18.70
N LEU A 418 23.81 -3.04 -18.67
CA LEU A 418 24.08 -4.09 -17.68
C LEU A 418 25.24 -4.97 -18.17
N GLU A 419 26.46 -4.66 -17.73
CA GLU A 419 27.67 -5.38 -18.14
C GLU A 419 28.28 -6.21 -17.01
N SER A 420 28.27 -5.67 -15.79
CA SER A 420 28.83 -6.26 -14.58
C SER A 420 27.76 -6.50 -13.51
N PRO A 421 27.93 -7.53 -12.66
CA PRO A 421 27.08 -7.72 -11.48
C PRO A 421 27.09 -6.47 -10.60
N GLY A 422 25.90 -6.02 -10.18
CA GLY A 422 25.74 -4.80 -9.39
C GLY A 422 25.48 -3.53 -10.20
N ASP A 423 25.60 -3.58 -11.54
CA ASP A 423 25.29 -2.45 -12.41
C ASP A 423 23.83 -1.99 -12.22
N VAL A 424 23.65 -0.67 -12.17
CA VAL A 424 22.35 -0.01 -12.10
C VAL A 424 22.18 0.89 -13.31
N VAL A 425 21.25 0.53 -14.18
CA VAL A 425 20.90 1.33 -15.36
C VAL A 425 19.77 2.30 -15.04
N ARG A 426 19.95 3.57 -15.43
CA ARG A 426 18.94 4.63 -15.34
C ARG A 426 18.36 4.93 -16.72
N ARG A 427 17.03 5.02 -16.79
CA ARG A 427 16.28 5.50 -17.97
C ARG A 427 15.23 6.52 -17.55
N TYR A 428 14.85 7.38 -18.50
CA TYR A 428 13.81 8.37 -18.31
C TYR A 428 12.58 7.99 -19.14
N VAL A 429 11.39 8.11 -18.55
CA VAL A 429 10.11 7.80 -19.19
C VAL A 429 9.14 8.94 -18.97
N THR A 430 8.50 9.41 -20.03
CA THR A 430 7.56 10.53 -19.95
C THR A 430 6.18 10.12 -19.46
N LEU A 431 5.70 10.77 -18.40
CA LEU A 431 4.30 10.83 -18.00
C LEU A 431 3.67 12.12 -18.51
N ASN A 432 2.67 12.00 -19.38
CA ASN A 432 1.87 13.15 -19.82
C ASN A 432 0.77 13.45 -18.79
N VAL A 433 0.99 14.45 -17.95
CA VAL A 433 0.05 14.88 -16.91
C VAL A 433 -1.06 15.71 -17.55
N PRO A 434 -2.35 15.31 -17.43
CA PRO A 434 -3.46 16.11 -17.95
C PRO A 434 -3.57 17.46 -17.23
N GLY A 435 -4.11 18.47 -17.92
CA GLY A 435 -4.45 19.74 -17.28
C GLY A 435 -5.60 19.58 -16.28
N ARG A 436 -5.67 20.45 -15.27
CA ARG A 436 -6.74 20.45 -14.27
C ARG A 436 -7.96 21.25 -14.72
N THR A 437 -9.13 20.83 -14.24
CA THR A 437 -10.42 21.49 -14.54
C THR A 437 -10.51 22.88 -13.90
N ASP A 438 -9.89 23.07 -12.74
CA ASP A 438 -9.74 24.34 -12.02
C ASP A 438 -8.73 25.32 -12.65
N ARG A 439 -8.05 24.93 -13.73
CA ARG A 439 -7.00 25.69 -14.44
C ARG A 439 -5.79 26.06 -13.58
N SER A 440 -5.58 25.43 -12.42
CA SER A 440 -4.37 25.60 -11.62
C SER A 440 -3.10 25.20 -12.38
N HIS A 441 -3.21 24.25 -13.31
CA HIS A 441 -2.20 24.03 -14.35
C HIS A 441 -2.78 23.42 -15.65
N GLY A 442 -2.12 23.70 -16.78
CA GLY A 442 -2.36 23.03 -18.06
C GLY A 442 -1.68 21.65 -18.16
N PRO A 443 -1.78 20.96 -19.31
CA PRO A 443 -1.05 19.72 -19.53
C PRO A 443 0.46 19.90 -19.40
N GLN A 444 1.14 18.94 -18.78
CA GLN A 444 2.59 18.97 -18.55
C GLN A 444 3.23 17.62 -18.85
N GLN A 445 4.53 17.62 -19.14
CA GLN A 445 5.32 16.41 -19.29
C GLN A 445 6.23 16.27 -18.08
N HIS A 446 6.12 15.14 -17.40
CA HIS A 446 6.97 14.78 -16.27
C HIS A 446 7.90 13.64 -16.69
N GLU A 447 9.19 13.74 -16.36
CA GLU A 447 10.17 12.69 -16.61
C GLU A 447 10.32 11.80 -15.37
N ALA A 448 9.71 10.62 -15.41
CA ALA A 448 9.89 9.60 -14.39
C ALA A 448 11.23 8.87 -14.60
N VAL A 449 11.86 8.44 -13.51
CA VAL A 449 13.11 7.70 -13.53
C VAL A 449 12.81 6.20 -13.41
N VAL A 450 13.38 5.39 -14.29
CA VAL A 450 13.33 3.92 -14.24
C VAL A 450 14.74 3.40 -13.96
N LEU A 451 14.89 2.70 -12.84
CA LEU A 451 16.15 2.10 -12.39
C LEU A 451 16.05 0.58 -12.56
N ILE A 452 17.06 -0.04 -13.15
CA ILE A 452 17.06 -1.47 -13.50
C ILE A 452 18.41 -2.07 -13.12
N THR A 453 18.40 -3.24 -12.49
CA THR A 453 19.59 -4.02 -12.15
C THR A 453 19.34 -5.48 -12.43
N GLU A 454 20.39 -6.21 -12.79
CA GLU A 454 20.34 -7.66 -12.92
C GLU A 454 20.09 -8.29 -11.55
N ALA A 455 19.22 -9.30 -11.51
CA ALA A 455 18.95 -10.02 -10.27
C ALA A 455 20.09 -11.00 -9.96
N ASP A 456 20.43 -11.13 -8.68
CA ASP A 456 21.45 -12.07 -8.22
C ASP A 456 20.86 -13.51 -8.21
N GLU A 457 21.71 -14.54 -8.21
CA GLU A 457 21.26 -15.95 -8.31
C GLU A 457 20.33 -16.37 -7.16
N GLU A 458 20.48 -15.75 -5.99
CA GLU A 458 19.70 -16.02 -4.78
C GLU A 458 18.43 -15.16 -4.68
N ASP A 459 18.22 -14.20 -5.59
CA ASP A 459 17.08 -13.29 -5.53
C ASP A 459 15.75 -14.03 -5.79
N ALA A 460 14.80 -13.85 -4.89
CA ALA A 460 13.42 -14.25 -5.08
C ALA A 460 12.61 -13.12 -5.77
N ASN A 461 11.44 -13.46 -6.31
CA ASN A 461 10.51 -12.46 -6.89
C ASN A 461 11.15 -11.59 -7.99
N ILE A 462 11.97 -12.19 -8.85
CA ILE A 462 12.62 -11.55 -9.99
C ILE A 462 11.62 -11.14 -11.09
N ASN A 463 12.08 -10.30 -12.02
CA ASN A 463 11.32 -9.77 -13.16
C ASN A 463 10.15 -8.88 -12.74
N ARG A 464 10.36 -8.08 -11.70
CA ARG A 464 9.32 -7.22 -11.11
C ARG A 464 9.73 -5.76 -11.11
N VAL A 465 8.72 -4.90 -11.20
CA VAL A 465 8.86 -3.45 -11.14
C VAL A 465 8.05 -2.89 -9.98
N ALA A 466 8.71 -2.11 -9.12
CA ALA A 466 8.08 -1.36 -8.04
C ALA A 466 7.87 0.11 -8.44
N TYR A 467 6.66 0.62 -8.26
CA TYR A 467 6.30 2.01 -8.55
C TYR A 467 6.20 2.81 -7.25
N MET A 468 6.81 3.99 -7.21
CA MET A 468 6.66 4.92 -6.09
C MET A 468 6.51 6.38 -6.55
N ARG A 469 6.00 7.21 -5.65
CA ARG A 469 5.93 8.67 -5.77
C ARG A 469 6.49 9.36 -4.53
N GLY A 470 6.30 10.67 -4.38
CA GLY A 470 6.81 11.47 -3.25
C GLY A 470 6.35 11.06 -1.85
N SER A 471 5.44 10.09 -1.72
CA SER A 471 5.12 9.47 -0.43
C SER A 471 6.22 8.54 0.09
N HIS A 472 7.24 8.22 -0.72
CA HIS A 472 8.32 7.28 -0.40
C HIS A 472 7.84 5.89 0.05
N MET A 473 6.62 5.54 -0.39
CA MET A 473 5.97 4.25 -0.20
C MET A 473 5.81 3.55 -1.56
N VAL A 474 6.04 2.24 -1.60
CA VAL A 474 5.78 1.43 -2.80
C VAL A 474 4.27 1.42 -3.06
N ILE A 475 3.81 2.02 -4.16
CA ILE A 475 2.39 2.04 -4.54
C ILE A 475 1.99 0.68 -5.09
N ARG A 476 2.82 0.11 -5.98
CA ARG A 476 2.53 -1.16 -6.63
C ARG A 476 3.81 -1.88 -6.97
N ASP A 477 3.80 -3.18 -6.76
CA ASP A 477 4.84 -4.09 -7.18
C ASP A 477 4.21 -5.11 -8.13
N GLU A 478 4.66 -5.19 -9.38
CA GLU A 478 4.11 -6.15 -10.35
C GLU A 478 5.17 -6.84 -11.21
N ALA A 479 4.86 -8.07 -11.63
CA ALA A 479 5.66 -8.80 -12.60
C ALA A 479 5.56 -8.16 -13.99
N VAL A 480 6.70 -8.03 -14.67
CA VAL A 480 6.77 -7.50 -16.03
C VAL A 480 6.47 -8.63 -17.02
N SER A 481 5.36 -8.49 -17.75
CA SER A 481 4.94 -9.47 -18.76
C SER A 481 5.54 -9.17 -20.14
N GLY A 482 5.59 -10.20 -21.00
CA GLY A 482 6.03 -10.06 -22.39
C GLY A 482 7.51 -9.71 -22.52
N LEU A 483 8.36 -10.31 -21.70
CA LEU A 483 9.81 -10.17 -21.79
C LEU A 483 10.34 -10.91 -23.04
N PRO A 484 11.35 -10.35 -23.74
CA PRO A 484 12.04 -11.05 -24.82
C PRO A 484 12.59 -12.41 -24.39
N MET A 485 12.65 -13.37 -25.31
CA MET A 485 13.25 -14.68 -25.03
C MET A 485 14.73 -14.51 -24.68
N GLY A 486 15.16 -15.09 -23.56
CA GLY A 486 16.54 -14.95 -23.07
C GLY A 486 16.83 -13.63 -22.34
N SER A 487 15.79 -12.88 -21.94
CA SER A 487 15.96 -11.72 -21.04
C SER A 487 16.67 -12.12 -19.76
N ARG A 488 17.51 -11.22 -19.26
CA ARG A 488 18.18 -11.42 -17.96
C ARG A 488 17.16 -11.26 -16.83
N PRO A 489 17.21 -12.09 -15.77
CA PRO A 489 16.52 -11.81 -14.51
C PRO A 489 16.84 -10.41 -14.00
N PHE A 490 15.84 -9.66 -13.52
CA PHE A 490 16.07 -8.28 -13.09
C PHE A 490 15.15 -7.83 -11.96
N HIS A 491 15.54 -6.75 -11.31
CA HIS A 491 14.67 -5.91 -10.49
C HIS A 491 14.61 -4.49 -11.08
N ALA A 492 13.41 -3.90 -11.04
CA ALA A 492 13.21 -2.53 -11.51
C ALA A 492 12.44 -1.67 -10.50
N VAL A 493 12.72 -0.37 -10.52
CA VAL A 493 12.09 0.64 -9.67
C VAL A 493 11.74 1.86 -10.52
N VAL A 494 10.54 2.40 -10.34
CA VAL A 494 10.08 3.63 -10.99
C VAL A 494 9.87 4.71 -9.94
N LEU A 495 10.58 5.82 -10.12
CA LEU A 495 10.41 7.05 -9.35
C LEU A 495 9.57 8.01 -10.21
N ALA A 496 8.42 8.45 -9.70
CA ALA A 496 7.54 9.40 -10.38
C ALA A 496 7.11 10.53 -9.45
N GLY A 497 6.64 11.63 -10.02
CA GLY A 497 6.30 12.84 -9.28
C GLY A 497 7.48 13.31 -8.43
N LEU A 498 7.21 13.61 -7.16
CA LEU A 498 8.20 14.14 -6.22
C LEU A 498 9.32 13.14 -5.86
N ALA A 499 9.19 11.86 -6.21
CA ALA A 499 10.28 10.90 -6.04
C ALA A 499 11.37 11.02 -7.13
N ALA A 500 11.05 11.63 -8.27
CA ALA A 500 12.01 11.82 -9.37
C ALA A 500 12.68 13.20 -9.37
N GLY A 501 12.02 14.22 -8.79
CA GLY A 501 12.51 15.59 -8.75
C GLY A 501 11.53 16.53 -8.04
N ASP A 502 11.82 17.82 -8.02
CA ASP A 502 10.96 18.87 -7.42
C ASP A 502 10.68 20.02 -8.40
N GLU A 503 10.66 19.74 -9.70
CA GLU A 503 10.24 20.72 -10.70
C GLU A 503 8.70 20.90 -10.68
N PRO A 504 8.15 21.99 -11.24
CA PRO A 504 6.70 22.18 -11.32
C PRO A 504 5.95 21.01 -11.96
N ALA A 505 6.57 20.33 -12.94
CA ALA A 505 6.04 19.13 -13.58
C ALA A 505 6.00 17.92 -12.63
N ASP A 506 7.00 17.78 -11.76
CA ASP A 506 7.07 16.71 -10.77
C ASP A 506 5.99 16.89 -9.70
N ARG A 507 5.79 18.13 -9.22
CA ARG A 507 4.68 18.46 -8.32
C ARG A 507 3.31 18.23 -8.97
N ALA A 508 3.16 18.54 -10.26
CA ALA A 508 1.92 18.28 -10.99
C ALA A 508 1.66 16.77 -11.18
N ALA A 509 2.71 16.01 -11.51
CA ALA A 509 2.66 14.56 -11.61
C ALA A 509 2.34 13.90 -10.27
N ASP A 510 2.97 14.33 -9.17
CA ASP A 510 2.72 13.78 -7.84
C ASP A 510 1.26 13.96 -7.44
N ARG A 511 0.70 15.18 -7.62
CA ARG A 511 -0.73 15.44 -7.38
C ARG A 511 -1.64 14.57 -8.25
N PHE A 512 -1.30 14.40 -9.53
CA PHE A 512 -2.10 13.57 -10.45
C PHE A 512 -2.07 12.09 -10.06
N LEU A 513 -0.88 11.56 -9.75
CA LEU A 513 -0.70 10.17 -9.32
C LEU A 513 -1.36 9.92 -7.96
N ARG A 514 -1.27 10.86 -7.01
CA ARG A 514 -1.99 10.81 -5.74
C ARG A 514 -3.50 10.75 -5.95
N ALA A 515 -4.06 11.61 -6.80
CA ALA A 515 -5.49 11.54 -7.13
C ALA A 515 -5.85 10.18 -7.77
N ALA A 516 -4.94 9.58 -8.53
CA ALA A 516 -5.12 8.27 -9.17
C ALA A 516 -4.98 7.07 -8.22
N GLU A 517 -4.59 7.28 -6.96
CA GLU A 517 -4.52 6.22 -5.95
C GLU A 517 -5.90 5.98 -5.35
N PRO A 518 -6.41 4.73 -5.33
CA PRO A 518 -7.57 4.41 -4.53
C PRO A 518 -7.21 4.41 -3.05
N PRO A 519 -8.20 4.26 -2.17
CA PRO A 519 -7.96 4.29 -0.74
C PRO A 519 -6.96 3.24 -0.22
N GLU A 520 -6.82 2.09 -0.89
CA GLU A 520 -5.85 1.04 -0.53
C GLU A 520 -4.41 1.40 -0.91
N HIS A 521 -4.24 2.49 -1.67
CA HIS A 521 -2.96 2.96 -2.20
C HIS A 521 -2.19 1.89 -3.01
N ASP A 522 -2.86 0.93 -3.66
CA ASP A 522 -2.24 -0.27 -4.25
C ASP A 522 -1.96 -0.19 -5.78
N GLN A 523 -2.43 0.87 -6.43
CA GLN A 523 -2.30 1.06 -7.88
C GLN A 523 -2.67 2.48 -8.31
N TRP A 524 -2.17 2.90 -9.47
CA TRP A 524 -2.73 4.06 -10.17
C TRP A 524 -3.83 3.65 -11.15
N LYS A 525 -5.03 4.18 -10.94
CA LYS A 525 -6.22 4.03 -11.80
C LYS A 525 -7.01 5.33 -11.88
N VAL A 526 -8.00 5.40 -12.77
CA VAL A 526 -8.90 6.56 -12.80
C VAL A 526 -9.88 6.46 -11.64
N THR A 527 -9.72 7.33 -10.66
CA THR A 527 -10.59 7.47 -9.49
C THR A 527 -11.69 8.52 -9.72
N PRO A 528 -12.68 8.64 -8.83
CA PRO A 528 -13.61 9.77 -8.83
C PRO A 528 -12.89 11.14 -8.78
N GLU A 529 -11.83 11.25 -7.96
CA GLU A 529 -11.05 12.49 -7.83
C GLU A 529 -10.34 12.86 -9.14
N VAL A 530 -9.74 11.88 -9.83
CA VAL A 530 -9.16 12.12 -11.17
C VAL A 530 -10.23 12.61 -12.15
N SER A 531 -11.40 11.97 -12.12
CA SER A 531 -12.49 12.28 -13.05
C SER A 531 -13.10 13.67 -12.84
N SER A 532 -13.09 14.17 -11.60
CA SER A 532 -13.58 15.52 -11.26
C SER A 532 -12.54 16.62 -11.47
N SER A 533 -11.27 16.34 -11.18
CA SER A 533 -10.22 17.36 -11.07
C SER A 533 -9.36 17.50 -12.33
N TYR A 534 -9.39 16.53 -13.24
CA TYR A 534 -8.53 16.51 -14.44
C TYR A 534 -9.33 16.45 -15.74
N THR A 535 -8.75 17.05 -16.79
CA THR A 535 -9.29 17.01 -18.16
C THR A 535 -9.29 15.58 -18.74
N ARG A 536 -10.09 15.36 -19.79
CA ARG A 536 -10.17 14.05 -20.46
C ARG A 536 -8.78 13.61 -20.95
N GLY A 537 -8.46 12.33 -20.76
CA GLY A 537 -7.19 11.73 -21.19
C GLY A 537 -6.42 11.00 -20.09
N SER A 538 -6.84 11.12 -18.82
CA SER A 538 -6.16 10.51 -17.67
C SER A 538 -5.96 8.99 -17.79
N SER A 539 -6.98 8.26 -18.28
CA SER A 539 -6.86 6.81 -18.51
C SER A 539 -5.76 6.47 -19.53
N THR A 540 -5.71 7.23 -20.63
CA THR A 540 -4.70 7.07 -21.67
C THR A 540 -3.31 7.42 -21.15
N ALA A 541 -3.19 8.51 -20.38
CA ALA A 541 -1.93 8.92 -19.76
C ALA A 541 -1.35 7.82 -18.86
N LEU A 542 -2.15 7.26 -17.95
CA LEU A 542 -1.71 6.17 -17.06
C LEU A 542 -1.36 4.89 -17.83
N THR A 543 -2.15 4.55 -18.86
CA THR A 543 -1.92 3.34 -19.67
C THR A 543 -0.64 3.47 -20.49
N HIS A 544 -0.44 4.61 -21.15
CA HIS A 544 0.76 4.91 -21.92
C HIS A 544 2.00 4.91 -21.04
N PHE A 545 1.93 5.57 -19.88
CA PHE A 545 3.04 5.60 -18.92
C PHE A 545 3.48 4.20 -18.49
N LYS A 546 2.54 3.31 -18.12
CA LYS A 546 2.86 1.92 -17.78
C LYS A 546 3.44 1.15 -18.97
N ALA A 547 3.01 1.44 -20.20
CA ALA A 547 3.55 0.81 -21.40
C ALA A 547 5.00 1.25 -21.67
N GLU A 548 5.29 2.54 -21.57
CA GLU A 548 6.63 3.11 -21.75
C GLU A 548 7.62 2.57 -20.72
N VAL A 549 7.21 2.47 -19.44
CA VAL A 549 8.03 1.81 -18.41
C VAL A 549 8.39 0.38 -18.80
N ARG A 550 7.41 -0.42 -19.25
CA ARG A 550 7.67 -1.80 -19.68
C ARG A 550 8.59 -1.86 -20.90
N ASN A 551 8.46 -0.92 -21.83
CA ASN A 551 9.33 -0.85 -23.01
C ASN A 551 10.77 -0.53 -22.61
N ALA A 552 10.99 0.48 -21.77
CA ALA A 552 12.31 0.83 -21.25
C ALA A 552 12.97 -0.35 -20.52
N ILE A 553 12.21 -1.09 -19.71
CA ILE A 553 12.70 -2.30 -19.04
C ILE A 553 13.12 -3.36 -20.07
N ARG A 554 12.25 -3.68 -21.04
CA ARG A 554 12.51 -4.71 -22.06
C ARG A 554 13.75 -4.40 -22.90
N GLU A 555 14.00 -3.12 -23.18
CA GLU A 555 15.14 -2.67 -23.98
C GLU A 555 16.47 -2.88 -23.24
N VAL A 556 16.50 -2.70 -21.92
CA VAL A 556 17.68 -2.90 -21.09
C VAL A 556 17.94 -4.39 -20.80
N VAL A 557 16.90 -5.17 -20.49
CA VAL A 557 17.04 -6.58 -20.08
C VAL A 557 17.10 -7.54 -21.25
N GLY A 558 16.65 -7.09 -22.43
CA GLY A 558 16.75 -7.84 -23.67
C GLY A 558 18.22 -8.01 -24.04
N ARG A 559 18.64 -9.25 -24.31
CA ARG A 559 19.98 -9.47 -24.86
C ARG A 559 20.03 -8.85 -26.26
N PRO A 560 21.03 -8.01 -26.58
CA PRO A 560 21.23 -7.62 -27.96
C PRO A 560 21.41 -8.90 -28.79
N PRO A 561 20.78 -9.00 -29.98
CA PRO A 561 21.06 -10.10 -30.89
C PRO A 561 22.57 -10.12 -31.11
N ARG A 562 23.23 -11.24 -30.76
CA ARG A 562 24.65 -11.42 -31.11
C ARG A 562 24.78 -11.14 -32.59
N ASP A 563 25.70 -10.26 -32.96
CA ASP A 563 26.08 -10.12 -34.35
C ASP A 563 26.67 -11.46 -34.79
N LEU A 564 25.90 -12.21 -35.57
CA LEU A 564 26.28 -13.53 -36.10
C LEU A 564 27.26 -13.39 -37.28
N SER A 565 27.82 -12.20 -37.51
CA SER A 565 28.78 -11.93 -38.57
C SER A 565 30.08 -12.76 -38.43
N ASP A 566 30.48 -13.11 -37.20
CA ASP A 566 31.80 -13.69 -36.88
C ASP A 566 31.82 -15.22 -36.57
N GLY A 567 30.79 -15.95 -36.99
CA GLY A 567 30.74 -17.43 -36.88
C GLY A 567 31.26 -18.15 -38.13
N PRO A 568 31.93 -19.33 -38.03
CA PRO A 568 32.35 -20.14 -39.17
C PRO A 568 31.16 -20.42 -40.09
N ASP A 569 31.32 -20.26 -41.41
CA ASP A 569 30.21 -20.40 -42.37
C ASP A 569 29.47 -21.75 -42.27
N ALA A 570 30.16 -22.81 -41.80
CA ALA A 570 29.56 -24.11 -41.51
C ALA A 570 28.49 -24.07 -40.39
N LEU A 571 28.65 -23.23 -39.38
CA LEU A 571 27.64 -22.99 -38.34
C LEU A 571 26.54 -22.04 -38.83
N LYS A 572 26.83 -21.09 -39.73
CA LYS A 572 25.81 -20.27 -40.40
C LYS A 572 24.89 -21.11 -41.29
N GLU A 573 25.42 -22.12 -41.98
CA GLU A 573 24.64 -23.07 -42.79
C GLU A 573 23.82 -24.05 -41.91
N LEU A 574 24.37 -24.51 -40.78
CA LEU A 574 23.66 -25.41 -39.84
C LEU A 574 22.67 -24.70 -38.91
N LEU A 575 22.84 -23.38 -38.66
CA LEU A 575 21.90 -22.51 -37.94
C LEU A 575 21.03 -21.65 -38.86
N ARG A 576 20.97 -21.96 -40.16
CA ARG A 576 19.89 -21.49 -41.05
C ARG A 576 18.58 -22.20 -40.70
N ILE A 577 18.06 -21.87 -39.52
CA ILE A 577 16.62 -21.90 -39.31
C ILE A 577 16.07 -20.85 -40.27
N THR A 578 15.35 -21.36 -41.26
CA THR A 578 14.66 -20.73 -42.37
C THR A 578 14.34 -19.23 -42.17
N PRO A 579 14.63 -18.34 -43.15
CA PRO A 579 14.20 -16.95 -43.08
C PRO A 579 12.67 -16.90 -43.08
N HIS A 580 12.12 -16.17 -42.10
CA HIS A 580 10.70 -15.90 -41.89
C HIS A 580 9.76 -17.05 -42.27
N ALA A 581 9.43 -17.90 -41.29
CA ALA A 581 8.03 -18.28 -41.20
C ALA A 581 7.25 -16.96 -41.11
N ALA A 582 6.62 -16.55 -42.21
CA ALA A 582 5.59 -15.52 -42.17
C ALA A 582 4.65 -15.94 -41.04
N ASP A 583 4.69 -15.19 -39.94
CA ASP A 583 3.99 -15.43 -38.69
C ASP A 583 2.65 -16.16 -38.93
N THR A 584 2.68 -17.50 -38.88
CA THR A 584 1.52 -18.35 -39.20
C THR A 584 0.49 -18.31 -38.07
N THR A 585 0.76 -17.53 -37.02
CA THR A 585 -0.15 -17.31 -35.90
C THR A 585 -1.05 -16.10 -36.10
N LYS A 586 -0.70 -15.17 -37.00
CA LYS A 586 -1.59 -14.05 -37.35
C LYS A 586 -2.78 -14.57 -38.13
N ARG A 587 -3.98 -14.32 -37.62
CA ARG A 587 -5.27 -14.66 -38.23
C ARG A 587 -5.92 -13.42 -38.85
N PRO A 588 -6.77 -13.57 -39.88
CA PRO A 588 -7.73 -12.55 -40.30
C PRO A 588 -8.41 -11.88 -39.11
N LYS A 589 -8.46 -10.54 -39.12
CA LYS A 589 -9.14 -9.75 -38.08
C LYS A 589 -10.08 -8.76 -38.72
N VAL A 590 -11.25 -8.56 -38.09
CA VAL A 590 -12.17 -7.48 -38.49
C VAL A 590 -11.47 -6.15 -38.25
N LYS A 591 -11.26 -5.38 -39.32
CA LYS A 591 -10.65 -4.04 -39.28
C LYS A 591 -11.69 -2.98 -38.96
N SER A 592 -12.89 -3.13 -39.52
CA SER A 592 -14.03 -2.27 -39.26
C SER A 592 -15.33 -3.01 -39.59
N ALA A 593 -16.38 -2.76 -38.83
CA ALA A 593 -17.73 -3.19 -39.13
C ALA A 593 -18.69 -2.04 -38.84
N SER A 594 -19.63 -1.80 -39.75
CA SER A 594 -20.69 -0.79 -39.59
C SER A 594 -22.01 -1.41 -40.04
N GLY A 595 -23.07 -1.21 -39.27
CA GLY A 595 -24.36 -1.79 -39.60
C GLY A 595 -25.49 -1.11 -38.85
N LYS A 596 -26.72 -1.40 -39.28
CA LYS A 596 -27.95 -0.93 -38.64
C LYS A 596 -29.07 -1.97 -38.83
N PRO A 597 -30.03 -2.02 -37.92
CA PRO A 597 -31.25 -2.80 -38.13
C PRO A 597 -32.07 -2.21 -39.29
N ASP A 598 -32.67 -3.06 -40.11
CA ASP A 598 -33.65 -2.70 -41.12
C ASP A 598 -35.08 -2.66 -40.54
N ALA A 599 -36.05 -2.30 -41.38
CA ALA A 599 -37.46 -2.20 -40.98
C ALA A 599 -38.09 -3.56 -40.61
N ASP A 600 -37.50 -4.67 -41.05
CA ASP A 600 -37.96 -6.03 -40.77
C ASP A 600 -37.29 -6.62 -39.52
N GLY A 601 -36.48 -5.82 -38.81
CA GLY A 601 -35.77 -6.24 -37.60
C GLY A 601 -34.55 -7.12 -37.88
N ARG A 602 -34.00 -7.10 -39.09
CA ARG A 602 -32.74 -7.78 -39.44
C ARG A 602 -31.58 -6.79 -39.34
N TRP A 603 -30.39 -7.26 -38.98
CA TRP A 603 -29.18 -6.44 -39.06
C TRP A 603 -28.57 -6.54 -40.45
N PHE A 604 -28.37 -5.39 -41.09
CA PHE A 604 -27.50 -5.23 -42.25
C PHE A 604 -26.14 -4.71 -41.80
N VAL A 605 -25.06 -5.41 -42.14
CA VAL A 605 -23.69 -5.08 -41.70
C VAL A 605 -22.73 -5.10 -42.88
N GLU A 606 -21.89 -4.07 -42.98
CA GLU A 606 -20.74 -4.00 -43.87
C GLU A 606 -19.46 -4.24 -43.07
N VAL A 607 -18.60 -5.14 -43.55
CA VAL A 607 -17.43 -5.60 -42.80
C VAL A 607 -16.19 -5.55 -43.68
N ALA A 608 -15.11 -4.98 -43.14
CA ALA A 608 -13.78 -5.03 -43.73
C ALA A 608 -12.86 -5.90 -42.86
N VAL A 609 -12.19 -6.87 -43.48
CA VAL A 609 -11.30 -7.81 -42.79
C VAL A 609 -9.87 -7.58 -43.27
N SER A 610 -8.95 -7.36 -42.33
CA SER A 610 -7.51 -7.29 -42.59
C SER A 610 -6.93 -8.70 -42.63
N LEU A 611 -6.17 -9.01 -43.68
CA LEU A 611 -5.60 -10.32 -43.93
C LEU A 611 -4.07 -10.28 -43.76
N PRO A 612 -3.49 -11.16 -42.94
CA PRO A 612 -2.06 -11.36 -42.89
C PRO A 612 -1.52 -11.81 -44.25
N ALA A 613 -0.30 -11.41 -44.57
CA ALA A 613 0.34 -11.77 -45.82
C ALA A 613 0.48 -13.29 -45.93
N ARG A 614 -0.11 -13.89 -46.97
CA ARG A 614 -0.02 -15.31 -47.25
C ARG A 614 -0.11 -15.56 -48.74
N THR A 615 0.66 -16.51 -49.24
CA THR A 615 0.68 -16.93 -50.65
C THR A 615 -0.56 -17.74 -51.04
N SER A 616 -1.13 -18.52 -50.11
CA SER A 616 -2.40 -19.22 -50.31
C SER A 616 -3.61 -18.36 -49.89
N PRO A 617 -4.73 -18.37 -50.64
CA PRO A 617 -5.91 -17.57 -50.33
C PRO A 617 -6.47 -17.89 -48.94
N TRP A 618 -6.97 -16.88 -48.23
CA TRP A 618 -7.60 -17.07 -46.93
C TRP A 618 -9.04 -17.58 -47.11
N ARG A 619 -9.41 -18.60 -46.33
CA ARG A 619 -10.79 -19.07 -46.20
C ARG A 619 -11.26 -18.93 -44.77
N PHE A 620 -12.36 -18.22 -44.56
CA PHE A 620 -12.89 -17.96 -43.22
C PHE A 620 -14.40 -17.75 -43.27
N SER A 621 -15.07 -17.91 -42.13
CA SER A 621 -16.50 -17.66 -41.98
C SER A 621 -16.73 -16.50 -41.00
N PRO A 622 -17.51 -15.48 -41.36
CA PRO A 622 -17.90 -14.42 -40.43
C PRO A 622 -18.95 -14.92 -39.46
N VAL A 623 -18.79 -14.63 -38.18
CA VAL A 623 -19.76 -14.97 -37.12
C VAL A 623 -20.25 -13.69 -36.50
N LEU A 624 -21.57 -13.44 -36.56
CA LEU A 624 -22.20 -12.33 -35.86
C LEU A 624 -22.74 -12.80 -34.51
N ARG A 625 -22.50 -12.02 -33.46
CA ARG A 625 -23.02 -12.25 -32.12
C ARG A 625 -23.69 -11.00 -31.56
N PHE A 626 -24.71 -11.18 -30.74
CA PHE A 626 -25.27 -10.08 -29.93
C PHE A 626 -24.57 -10.04 -28.58
N GLY A 627 -24.10 -8.85 -28.20
CA GLY A 627 -23.47 -8.60 -26.90
C GLY A 627 -24.50 -8.61 -25.77
N THR A 628 -24.10 -9.11 -24.60
CA THR A 628 -24.89 -9.12 -23.36
C THR A 628 -24.14 -8.35 -22.27
N GLU A 629 -24.83 -7.58 -21.44
CA GLU A 629 -24.20 -6.79 -20.34
C GLU A 629 -23.51 -7.66 -19.29
N SER A 630 -23.99 -8.89 -19.09
CA SER A 630 -23.39 -9.89 -18.19
C SER A 630 -23.63 -11.31 -18.75
N GLY A 631 -22.73 -11.79 -19.60
CA GLY A 631 -22.84 -13.13 -20.20
C GLY A 631 -21.96 -13.34 -21.44
N ALA A 632 -21.93 -14.57 -21.95
CA ALA A 632 -21.25 -14.90 -23.21
C ALA A 632 -22.09 -14.40 -24.41
N PRO A 633 -21.48 -13.77 -25.44
CA PRO A 633 -22.22 -13.26 -26.59
C PRO A 633 -22.96 -14.37 -27.37
N ILE A 634 -24.21 -14.12 -27.73
CA ILE A 634 -25.09 -15.13 -28.36
C ILE A 634 -24.95 -15.07 -29.89
N PRO A 635 -24.62 -16.19 -30.57
CA PRO A 635 -24.47 -16.20 -32.03
C PRO A 635 -25.81 -16.04 -32.75
N VAL A 636 -25.79 -15.31 -33.87
CA VAL A 636 -26.93 -15.03 -34.74
C VAL A 636 -26.63 -15.55 -36.15
N MET A 637 -27.65 -16.08 -36.83
CA MET A 637 -27.47 -16.67 -38.16
C MET A 637 -27.54 -15.61 -39.27
N TRP A 638 -26.72 -15.77 -40.30
CA TRP A 638 -26.84 -15.01 -41.54
C TRP A 638 -28.03 -15.53 -42.36
N GLU A 639 -28.78 -14.62 -42.96
CA GLU A 639 -29.74 -14.93 -44.01
C GLU A 639 -29.06 -14.85 -45.38
N GLU A 640 -28.18 -13.86 -45.56
CA GLU A 640 -27.46 -13.64 -46.81
C GLU A 640 -26.09 -12.99 -46.55
N LEU A 641 -25.07 -13.41 -47.30
CA LEU A 641 -23.74 -12.80 -47.36
C LEU A 641 -23.39 -12.46 -48.81
N LYS A 642 -22.83 -11.28 -49.05
CA LYS A 642 -22.44 -10.81 -50.39
C LYS A 642 -21.02 -10.28 -50.39
N ALA A 643 -20.21 -10.76 -51.33
CA ALA A 643 -18.89 -10.22 -51.59
C ALA A 643 -18.98 -8.78 -52.10
N SER A 644 -18.09 -7.89 -51.64
CA SER A 644 -18.01 -6.52 -52.17
C SER A 644 -16.61 -6.11 -52.62
N TYR A 645 -15.53 -6.65 -52.03
CA TYR A 645 -14.17 -6.33 -52.45
C TYR A 645 -13.18 -7.48 -52.20
N LYS A 646 -12.50 -7.92 -53.27
CA LYS A 646 -11.38 -8.90 -53.28
C LYS A 646 -11.67 -10.23 -52.59
N CYS A 647 -12.92 -10.68 -52.62
CA CYS A 647 -13.32 -11.98 -52.10
C CYS A 647 -14.51 -12.54 -52.86
N THR A 648 -14.76 -13.82 -52.69
CA THR A 648 -15.95 -14.55 -53.14
C THR A 648 -16.65 -15.16 -51.92
N VAL A 649 -17.97 -15.27 -51.98
CA VAL A 649 -18.81 -15.86 -50.92
C VAL A 649 -19.47 -17.12 -51.46
N ASP A 650 -19.32 -18.23 -50.73
CA ASP A 650 -20.01 -19.50 -50.98
C ASP A 650 -20.63 -19.98 -49.67
N GLY A 651 -21.95 -19.86 -49.56
CA GLY A 651 -22.68 -20.03 -48.30
C GLY A 651 -22.13 -19.09 -47.20
N ASP A 652 -21.69 -19.67 -46.08
CA ASP A 652 -21.11 -18.94 -44.95
C ASP A 652 -19.57 -18.79 -45.02
N ILE A 653 -18.96 -19.18 -46.14
CA ILE A 653 -17.50 -19.16 -46.32
C ILE A 653 -17.09 -18.05 -47.28
N ILE A 654 -16.17 -17.22 -46.81
CA ILE A 654 -15.53 -16.16 -47.59
C ILE A 654 -14.14 -16.63 -48.00
N THR A 655 -13.90 -16.64 -49.31
CA THR A 655 -12.58 -16.91 -49.89
C THR A 655 -11.99 -15.61 -50.41
N ALA A 656 -10.86 -15.19 -49.83
CA ALA A 656 -10.13 -14.01 -50.27
C ALA A 656 -9.32 -14.30 -51.54
N ASP A 657 -9.22 -13.32 -52.43
CA ASP A 657 -8.34 -13.41 -53.60
C ASP A 657 -6.87 -13.61 -53.16
N SER A 658 -6.09 -14.32 -53.97
CA SER A 658 -4.68 -14.58 -53.66
C SER A 658 -3.90 -13.26 -53.49
N GLY A 659 -3.12 -13.17 -52.41
CA GLY A 659 -2.33 -11.97 -52.08
C GLY A 659 -3.12 -10.77 -51.55
N ALA A 660 -4.46 -10.87 -51.39
CA ALA A 660 -5.25 -9.78 -50.82
C ALA A 660 -4.86 -9.50 -49.36
N ARG A 661 -4.61 -8.23 -49.02
CA ARG A 661 -4.36 -7.78 -47.63
C ARG A 661 -5.61 -7.25 -46.94
N THR A 662 -6.69 -7.03 -47.67
CA THR A 662 -7.98 -6.57 -47.13
C THR A 662 -9.10 -7.05 -48.04
N VAL A 663 -10.18 -7.52 -47.44
CA VAL A 663 -11.41 -7.91 -48.13
C VAL A 663 -12.62 -7.23 -47.50
N ARG A 664 -13.69 -7.05 -48.29
CA ARG A 664 -14.96 -6.50 -47.81
C ARG A 664 -16.13 -7.34 -48.27
N PHE A 665 -17.12 -7.48 -47.39
CA PHE A 665 -18.39 -8.14 -47.68
C PHE A 665 -19.51 -7.43 -46.90
N THR A 666 -20.74 -7.67 -47.33
CA THR A 666 -21.95 -7.25 -46.62
C THR A 666 -22.77 -8.47 -46.21
N GLY A 667 -23.54 -8.35 -45.13
CA GLY A 667 -24.35 -9.45 -44.62
C GLY A 667 -25.65 -8.97 -43.99
N THR A 668 -26.71 -9.75 -44.21
CA THR A 668 -28.02 -9.55 -43.59
C THR A 668 -28.32 -10.74 -42.68
N THR A 669 -28.70 -10.49 -41.43
CA THR A 669 -29.01 -11.56 -40.47
C THR A 669 -30.44 -12.08 -40.61
N LYS A 670 -30.68 -13.33 -40.22
CA LYS A 670 -32.02 -13.90 -40.14
C LYS A 670 -32.73 -13.46 -38.85
N ALA A 671 -33.76 -12.62 -38.94
CA ALA A 671 -34.48 -12.06 -37.80
C ALA A 671 -35.03 -13.12 -36.82
N THR A 672 -35.47 -14.29 -37.31
CA THR A 672 -35.98 -15.38 -36.45
C THR A 672 -34.90 -16.06 -35.61
N SER A 673 -33.63 -15.76 -35.83
CA SER A 673 -32.51 -16.25 -35.00
C SER A 673 -32.10 -15.27 -33.90
N HIS A 674 -32.77 -14.12 -33.79
CA HIS A 674 -32.39 -13.09 -32.83
C HIS A 674 -32.97 -13.42 -31.43
N PRO A 675 -32.15 -13.44 -30.37
CA PRO A 675 -32.63 -13.70 -29.01
C PRO A 675 -33.42 -12.52 -28.43
N VAL A 676 -33.21 -11.30 -28.96
CA VAL A 676 -33.87 -10.06 -28.57
C VAL A 676 -34.07 -9.19 -29.82
N GLY A 677 -35.01 -8.25 -29.79
CA GLY A 677 -35.26 -7.36 -30.93
C GLY A 677 -34.00 -6.59 -31.36
N ALA A 678 -33.74 -6.54 -32.66
CA ALA A 678 -32.51 -6.01 -33.25
C ALA A 678 -32.14 -4.58 -32.82
N SER A 679 -33.12 -3.71 -32.57
CA SER A 679 -32.91 -2.32 -32.11
C SER A 679 -32.45 -2.21 -30.64
N ARG A 680 -32.47 -3.30 -29.88
CA ARG A 680 -32.06 -3.37 -28.47
C ARG A 680 -30.79 -4.17 -28.24
N ALA A 681 -30.07 -4.54 -29.31
CA ALA A 681 -28.85 -5.34 -29.25
C ALA A 681 -27.68 -4.63 -29.90
N THR A 682 -26.47 -4.89 -29.39
CA THR A 682 -25.22 -4.52 -30.09
C THR A 682 -24.69 -5.73 -30.84
N ALA A 683 -24.53 -5.60 -32.16
CA ALA A 683 -23.96 -6.64 -33.01
C ALA A 683 -22.43 -6.57 -33.04
N LEU A 684 -21.78 -7.70 -32.76
CA LEU A 684 -20.34 -7.90 -32.84
C LEU A 684 -20.03 -8.92 -33.94
N VAL A 685 -19.16 -8.56 -34.88
CA VAL A 685 -18.71 -9.48 -35.94
C VAL A 685 -17.31 -9.96 -35.64
N ASP A 686 -17.13 -11.28 -35.73
CA ASP A 686 -15.85 -11.96 -35.57
C ASP A 686 -15.58 -12.86 -36.79
N VAL A 687 -14.34 -13.34 -36.95
CA VAL A 687 -13.93 -14.16 -38.08
C VAL A 687 -13.38 -15.50 -37.61
N ARG A 688 -14.03 -16.58 -38.03
CA ARG A 688 -13.58 -17.96 -37.76
C ARG A 688 -12.81 -18.50 -38.96
N VAL A 689 -11.52 -18.74 -38.77
CA VAL A 689 -10.63 -19.30 -39.79
C VAL A 689 -10.71 -20.82 -39.78
N TYR A 690 -10.87 -21.44 -40.95
CA TYR A 690 -10.73 -22.89 -41.08
C TYR A 690 -9.25 -23.27 -41.12
N LYS A 691 -8.81 -24.18 -40.23
CA LYS A 691 -7.53 -24.86 -40.42
C LYS A 691 -7.73 -25.85 -41.58
N GLY A 692 -7.07 -25.60 -42.71
CA GLY A 692 -7.13 -26.54 -43.83
C GLY A 692 -6.61 -27.91 -43.41
N GLY A 693 -7.46 -28.93 -43.50
CA GLY A 693 -6.99 -30.29 -43.74
C GLY A 693 -6.44 -30.34 -45.16
N ALA A 694 -5.28 -30.96 -45.32
CA ALA A 694 -4.74 -31.27 -46.64
C ALA A 694 -5.75 -32.16 -47.39
N ALA A 695 -5.99 -31.82 -48.66
CA ALA A 695 -6.32 -32.79 -49.68
C ALA A 695 -5.08 -32.96 -50.55
#